data_AF-A0A1G4K3G7-F1
#
_entry.id   AF-A0A1G4K3G7-F1
#
_cell.length_a   1.000
_cell.length_b   1.000
_cell.length_c   1.000
_cell.angle_alpha   90.00
_cell.angle_beta   90.00
_cell.angle_gamma   90.00
#
_symmetry.space_group_name_H-M   'P 1'
#
loop_
_entity.id
_entity.type
_entity.pdbx_description
1 polymer ?
#
loop_
_entity_poly.entity_id
_entity_poly.type
_entity_poly.pdbx_seq_one_letter_code
_entity_poly.pdbx_strand_id
1 'polypeptide(L)'
;MQTIVSNSSERLAERLEVESRTNLEVNAVSVGGGGSAGSAISTGNGVGTHNVSGHMNLTMSSKEQYEKVAKPPQFLNNYISGVRNDLMDMPAERRKLDNERSLLSYYGSKVHTSRHDSVTSGASDTQLSADSPKRNARLRPAQPNLSRLLSDHQTPLRKPRKDKKYSPEVVNKGYLSYCSKLPIPDQESPELTKRHNMWFPIMKWDIASPEGYDDGPALTSRSSSSSLGPKQSAKAVPMGRENSWIFTNATIHASADPTEHNTFLGSFTMPPLFGEMKLPPFVYHCAVELGNHIYIMGGLTPSYYYSDEIPDLSMFRVDGVKNLPPPLIESVVNSPAMVNNHELFVVSSASYRVRKPHMTGQIPPPLLCMTASILTKRHLFCYGGFEIKTETSIDDKTGKFYLKKRAYLNNTGYVLDVITFKFSKVELIAQPTSFTAYPSTVPRFGHSQVSVAHSSMTPVKCPSCTNVEPHDHHEDLNDSILSKGVSSNSPYSLPIRTESNPSKAGTPERILNNKLSGSLNSGVYTILVMGGYRQSGDDDYTVLRDLWKIEVTVTARGKRNYFKFADTALATMFPCVPLDLDCPTWPAKRAFHACQVFDTASLDEPTLEEELQIMLASLKRNFSVDGGSAAKSSNQAQRRRSATFKSDTDIDQQSSDCELDPLTARESSHSRPVGKTLVIHGGSNKDQVYGDMWFFDLDTEEWSRSPTYMVGNNGKRIQGDLTMVGHTLVRAGPAAILTGGFTQEDVKKHWPTQQFVEEESPHEQVKPATFHLLNIGNMTFSNLFVGEEHRVQSGEVPKPWADTYRLNSIVTIYSNGFLYIVGGLVAKTKDIKQVYLRGTITICILPMVSTPKLLNS
;
A
#
# COMPACT_ATOMS: atom_id res chain seq x y z
N MET A 1 8.12 -0.69 62.10
CA MET A 1 7.96 -0.85 60.63
C MET A 1 9.23 -1.41 60.02
N GLN A 2 9.55 -2.66 60.37
CA GLN A 2 10.72 -3.38 59.87
C GLN A 2 10.53 -4.88 60.17
N THR A 3 9.41 -5.46 59.71
CA THR A 3 9.10 -6.91 59.89
C THR A 3 7.99 -7.40 58.94
N ILE A 4 7.98 -7.03 57.65
CA ILE A 4 7.07 -7.66 56.66
C ILE A 4 7.76 -7.69 55.28
N VAL A 5 8.96 -8.26 55.16
CA VAL A 5 9.57 -8.63 53.87
C VAL A 5 10.51 -9.82 54.11
N SER A 6 9.95 -11.02 54.32
CA SER A 6 10.77 -12.25 54.35
C SER A 6 10.00 -13.57 54.16
N ASN A 7 8.67 -13.58 53.96
CA ASN A 7 7.90 -14.83 53.85
C ASN A 7 7.29 -15.14 52.46
N SER A 8 7.68 -14.42 51.40
CA SER A 8 7.20 -14.70 50.04
C SER A 8 8.21 -15.41 49.13
N SER A 9 9.44 -15.66 49.61
CA SER A 9 10.54 -16.25 48.83
C SER A 9 10.67 -17.78 48.98
N GLU A 10 10.15 -18.39 50.05
CA GLU A 10 10.30 -19.84 50.29
C GLU A 10 9.14 -20.71 49.77
N ARG A 11 7.97 -20.12 49.45
CA ARG A 11 6.79 -20.89 48.99
C ARG A 11 6.71 -21.13 47.48
N LEU A 12 7.70 -20.69 46.71
CA LEU A 12 7.79 -20.91 45.25
C LEU A 12 8.81 -21.98 44.87
N ALA A 13 9.71 -22.39 45.77
CA ALA A 13 10.70 -23.43 45.52
C ALA A 13 10.18 -24.86 45.78
N GLU A 14 9.12 -25.04 46.57
CA GLU A 14 8.60 -26.36 46.94
C GLU A 14 7.50 -26.89 46.00
N ARG A 15 7.10 -26.12 44.98
CA ARG A 15 6.04 -26.50 44.03
C ARG A 15 6.55 -27.00 42.67
N LEU A 16 7.86 -27.06 42.48
CA LEU A 16 8.50 -27.50 41.22
C LEU A 16 9.20 -28.86 41.29
N GLU A 17 9.17 -29.56 42.43
CA GLU A 17 9.77 -30.91 42.56
C GLU A 17 8.77 -32.07 42.69
N VAL A 18 7.45 -31.82 42.60
CA VAL A 18 6.42 -32.86 42.79
C VAL A 18 5.80 -33.38 41.47
N GLU A 19 6.10 -32.79 40.31
CA GLU A 19 5.51 -33.23 39.02
C GLU A 19 6.41 -34.13 38.15
N SER A 20 7.56 -34.59 38.63
CA SER A 20 8.48 -35.42 37.80
C SER A 20 8.55 -36.91 38.16
N ARG A 21 7.60 -37.46 38.92
CA ARG A 21 7.56 -38.92 39.23
C ARG A 21 6.12 -39.45 39.37
N THR A 22 5.64 -40.14 38.32
CA THR A 22 4.54 -41.14 38.23
C THR A 22 3.95 -41.00 36.80
N ASN A 23 3.87 -41.96 35.88
CA ASN A 23 3.79 -43.42 35.92
C ASN A 23 4.42 -44.03 34.64
N LEU A 24 5.15 -45.13 34.82
CA LEU A 24 5.57 -46.06 33.77
C LEU A 24 5.18 -47.47 34.27
N GLU A 25 4.04 -47.99 33.80
CA GLU A 25 3.70 -49.42 33.79
C GLU A 25 3.22 -49.74 32.36
N VAL A 26 4.07 -50.39 31.56
CA VAL A 26 4.10 -51.84 31.31
C VAL A 26 2.82 -52.36 30.65
N ASN A 27 2.87 -52.52 29.34
CA ASN A 27 2.32 -53.69 28.67
C ASN A 27 3.14 -54.01 27.41
N ALA A 28 3.81 -55.17 27.45
CA ALA A 28 4.60 -55.73 26.39
C ALA A 28 3.77 -56.76 25.62
N VAL A 29 3.72 -56.68 24.28
CA VAL A 29 3.47 -57.84 23.40
C VAL A 29 4.26 -57.73 22.08
N SER A 30 5.22 -58.64 21.95
CA SER A 30 5.95 -59.21 20.80
C SER A 30 6.29 -58.39 19.54
N VAL A 31 7.60 -58.16 19.38
CA VAL A 31 8.27 -58.07 18.07
C VAL A 31 9.09 -59.36 17.88
N GLY A 32 8.72 -60.14 16.86
CA GLY A 32 9.55 -61.19 16.28
C GLY A 32 10.58 -60.58 15.33
N GLY A 33 11.82 -61.06 15.42
CA GLY A 33 12.97 -60.50 14.73
C GLY A 33 13.17 -60.94 13.28
N GLY A 34 14.26 -60.42 12.72
CA GLY A 34 14.94 -60.99 11.57
C GLY A 34 15.30 -59.97 10.49
N GLY A 35 16.60 -59.87 10.17
CA GLY A 35 17.05 -59.45 8.84
C GLY A 35 18.06 -58.32 8.79
N SER A 36 19.33 -58.64 9.05
CA SER A 36 20.47 -57.80 8.64
C SER A 36 20.74 -57.94 7.14
N ALA A 37 20.87 -56.82 6.42
CA ALA A 37 21.59 -56.78 5.15
C ALA A 37 22.24 -55.40 4.97
N GLY A 38 23.56 -55.41 4.82
CA GLY A 38 24.38 -54.22 4.63
C GLY A 38 24.18 -53.58 3.25
N SER A 39 24.20 -52.25 3.22
CA SER A 39 24.22 -51.45 2.00
C SER A 39 25.66 -51.06 1.67
N ALA A 40 26.17 -51.63 0.58
CA ALA A 40 27.42 -51.24 -0.05
C ALA A 40 27.16 -50.07 -1.00
N ILE A 41 28.02 -49.06 -0.91
CA ILE A 41 28.08 -47.89 -1.79
C ILE A 41 28.56 -48.36 -3.17
N SER A 42 27.76 -48.13 -4.21
CA SER A 42 28.12 -48.32 -5.61
C SER A 42 27.97 -47.00 -6.36
N THR A 43 29.11 -46.47 -6.78
CA THR A 43 29.26 -45.39 -7.74
C THR A 43 29.05 -45.92 -9.16
N GLY A 44 28.04 -45.41 -9.87
CA GLY A 44 27.77 -45.76 -11.26
C GLY A 44 27.26 -44.57 -12.06
N ASN A 45 28.17 -43.91 -12.77
CA ASN A 45 27.88 -42.91 -13.80
C ASN A 45 27.14 -43.55 -14.98
N GLY A 46 26.04 -42.93 -15.40
CA GLY A 46 25.31 -43.30 -16.62
C GLY A 46 24.27 -42.23 -16.98
N VAL A 47 24.71 -41.16 -17.65
CA VAL A 47 23.82 -40.12 -18.20
C VAL A 47 23.18 -40.67 -19.47
N GLY A 48 21.98 -41.24 -19.33
CA GLY A 48 21.06 -41.53 -20.44
C GLY A 48 19.96 -40.48 -20.48
N THR A 49 20.03 -39.55 -21.43
CA THR A 49 18.96 -38.57 -21.68
C THR A 49 17.80 -39.23 -22.43
N HIS A 50 16.88 -39.87 -21.70
CA HIS A 50 15.58 -40.24 -22.23
C HIS A 50 14.59 -39.08 -22.01
N ASN A 51 14.25 -38.36 -23.08
CA ASN A 51 13.09 -37.47 -23.12
C ASN A 51 11.82 -38.33 -23.11
N VAL A 52 11.34 -38.68 -21.92
CA VAL A 52 10.03 -39.30 -21.73
C VAL A 52 9.02 -38.17 -21.60
N SER A 53 8.29 -37.86 -22.68
CA SER A 53 7.07 -37.06 -22.64
C SER A 53 5.95 -37.90 -22.00
N GLY A 54 6.06 -38.13 -20.70
CA GLY A 54 5.06 -38.89 -19.95
C GLY A 54 3.86 -37.99 -19.65
N HIS A 55 2.73 -38.27 -20.29
CA HIS A 55 1.43 -37.78 -19.83
C HIS A 55 1.21 -38.34 -18.41
N MET A 56 1.45 -37.52 -17.39
CA MET A 56 1.17 -37.89 -16.00
C MET A 56 -0.34 -37.88 -15.79
N ASN A 57 -0.97 -39.03 -15.98
CA ASN A 57 -2.36 -39.23 -15.57
C ASN A 57 -2.44 -39.10 -14.05
N LEU A 58 -3.20 -38.10 -13.56
CA LEU A 58 -3.51 -37.94 -12.14
C LEU A 58 -4.18 -39.21 -11.60
N THR A 59 -3.59 -39.81 -10.57
CA THR A 59 -4.18 -40.97 -9.88
C THR A 59 -5.46 -40.54 -9.17
N MET A 60 -6.43 -41.45 -9.03
CA MET A 60 -7.70 -41.14 -8.34
C MET A 60 -7.51 -40.60 -6.92
N SER A 61 -6.53 -41.13 -6.18
CA SER A 61 -6.18 -40.65 -4.83
C SER A 61 -5.71 -39.19 -4.80
N SER A 62 -5.09 -38.69 -5.88
CA SER A 62 -4.68 -37.29 -5.96
C SER A 62 -5.85 -36.33 -6.20
N LYS A 63 -6.96 -36.80 -6.79
CA LYS A 63 -8.13 -35.95 -7.10
C LYS A 63 -8.92 -35.56 -5.85
N GLU A 64 -8.85 -36.35 -4.78
CA GLU A 64 -9.55 -36.09 -3.51
C GLU A 64 -9.00 -34.86 -2.77
N GLN A 65 -7.75 -34.47 -3.04
CA GLN A 65 -7.12 -33.29 -2.44
C GLN A 65 -7.64 -31.96 -3.02
N TYR A 66 -8.32 -32.01 -4.17
CA TYR A 66 -8.78 -30.80 -4.84
C TYR A 66 -10.21 -30.45 -4.42
N GLU A 67 -10.36 -29.29 -3.80
CA GLU A 67 -11.63 -28.84 -3.28
C GLU A 67 -12.50 -28.19 -4.37
N LYS A 68 -13.81 -28.15 -4.10
CA LYS A 68 -14.74 -27.35 -4.90
C LYS A 68 -14.44 -25.87 -4.64
N VAL A 69 -14.33 -25.14 -5.75
CA VAL A 69 -13.83 -23.77 -5.77
C VAL A 69 -14.76 -22.79 -5.05
N ALA A 70 -14.13 -21.87 -4.31
CA ALA A 70 -14.81 -20.75 -3.67
C ALA A 70 -15.46 -19.80 -4.69
N LYS A 71 -16.58 -19.19 -4.31
CA LYS A 71 -17.27 -18.21 -5.16
C LYS A 71 -16.33 -17.03 -5.48
N PRO A 72 -16.28 -16.55 -6.74
CA PRO A 72 -15.53 -15.34 -7.08
C PRO A 72 -15.99 -14.13 -6.27
N PRO A 73 -15.07 -13.25 -5.84
CA PRO A 73 -15.42 -12.08 -5.03
C PRO A 73 -16.14 -11.02 -5.87
N GLN A 74 -17.29 -10.54 -5.41
CA GLN A 74 -18.06 -9.53 -6.16
C GLN A 74 -17.49 -8.13 -5.95
N PHE A 75 -17.77 -7.17 -6.84
CA PHE A 75 -17.34 -5.77 -6.63
C PHE A 75 -18.23 -5.07 -5.61
N LEU A 76 -17.66 -4.40 -4.60
CA LEU A 76 -18.41 -3.41 -3.82
C LEU A 76 -18.55 -2.11 -4.61
N ASN A 77 -17.45 -1.67 -5.21
CA ASN A 77 -17.39 -0.48 -6.04
C ASN A 77 -16.44 -0.74 -7.22
N ASN A 78 -16.62 0.00 -8.30
CA ASN A 78 -15.86 -0.14 -9.53
C ASN A 78 -15.96 1.14 -10.38
N TYR A 79 -15.38 1.14 -11.56
CA TYR A 79 -15.51 2.22 -12.54
C TYR A 79 -16.27 1.79 -13.79
N ILE A 80 -17.10 2.67 -14.32
CA ILE A 80 -17.76 2.56 -15.62
C ILE A 80 -17.23 3.61 -16.60
N SER A 81 -17.10 3.24 -17.86
CA SER A 81 -16.63 4.14 -18.92
C SER A 81 -17.66 5.23 -19.19
N GLY A 82 -17.20 6.48 -19.23
CA GLY A 82 -18.00 7.64 -19.63
C GLY A 82 -18.17 7.72 -21.14
N VAL A 83 -17.12 7.37 -21.89
CA VAL A 83 -17.22 7.18 -23.34
C VAL A 83 -17.85 5.82 -23.61
N ARG A 84 -18.68 5.74 -24.66
CA ARG A 84 -19.21 4.46 -25.14
C ARG A 84 -18.06 3.55 -25.52
N ASN A 85 -17.94 2.44 -24.80
CA ASN A 85 -16.93 1.42 -25.05
C ASN A 85 -17.63 0.26 -25.75
N ASP A 86 -17.10 -0.20 -26.89
CA ASP A 86 -17.63 -1.33 -27.65
C ASP A 86 -17.87 -2.56 -26.76
N LEU A 87 -17.04 -2.71 -25.71
CA LEU A 87 -17.17 -3.77 -24.72
C LEU A 87 -18.49 -3.70 -23.93
N MET A 88 -19.01 -2.49 -23.69
CA MET A 88 -20.29 -2.27 -22.99
C MET A 88 -21.50 -2.44 -23.90
N ASP A 89 -21.32 -2.43 -25.23
CA ASP A 89 -22.39 -2.74 -26.19
C ASP A 89 -22.67 -4.25 -26.29
N MET A 90 -21.73 -5.10 -25.83
CA MET A 90 -21.96 -6.53 -25.71
C MET A 90 -22.90 -6.87 -24.53
N PRO A 91 -23.78 -7.88 -24.64
CA PRO A 91 -24.53 -8.39 -23.50
C PRO A 91 -23.62 -8.95 -22.40
N ALA A 92 -24.03 -8.81 -21.13
CA ALA A 92 -23.26 -9.29 -19.98
C ALA A 92 -22.99 -10.80 -20.04
N GLU A 93 -23.95 -11.58 -20.55
CA GLU A 93 -23.82 -13.03 -20.74
C GLU A 93 -22.73 -13.38 -21.76
N ARG A 94 -22.59 -12.56 -22.81
CA ARG A 94 -21.52 -12.74 -23.80
C ARG A 94 -20.16 -12.41 -23.18
N ARG A 95 -20.05 -11.30 -22.44
CA ARG A 95 -18.82 -10.94 -21.72
C ARG A 95 -18.43 -12.03 -20.71
N LYS A 96 -19.41 -12.59 -20.00
CA LYS A 96 -19.18 -13.73 -19.10
C LYS A 96 -18.57 -14.93 -19.83
N LEU A 97 -19.13 -15.33 -20.98
CA LEU A 97 -18.59 -16.42 -21.79
C LEU A 97 -17.17 -16.11 -22.31
N ASP A 98 -16.90 -14.86 -22.68
CA ASP A 98 -15.57 -14.43 -23.10
C ASP A 98 -14.56 -14.46 -21.94
N ASN A 99 -14.98 -14.08 -20.72
CA ASN A 99 -14.19 -14.20 -19.50
C ASN A 99 -13.89 -15.68 -19.17
N GLU A 100 -14.88 -16.56 -19.28
CA GLU A 100 -14.71 -18.01 -19.10
C GLU A 100 -13.71 -18.60 -20.10
N ARG A 101 -13.85 -18.25 -21.39
CA ARG A 101 -12.91 -18.68 -22.44
C ARG A 101 -11.51 -18.16 -22.18
N SER A 102 -11.36 -16.90 -21.77
CA SER A 102 -10.07 -16.30 -21.44
C SER A 102 -9.42 -17.01 -20.26
N LEU A 103 -10.20 -17.38 -19.25
CA LEU A 103 -9.71 -18.10 -18.09
C LEU A 103 -9.28 -19.55 -18.42
N LEU A 104 -10.06 -20.25 -19.25
CA LEU A 104 -9.70 -21.57 -19.76
C LEU A 104 -8.43 -21.52 -20.61
N SER A 105 -8.29 -20.51 -21.47
CA SER A 105 -7.08 -20.29 -22.26
C SER A 105 -5.87 -19.98 -21.38
N TYR A 106 -6.04 -19.13 -20.37
CA TYR A 106 -5.01 -18.78 -19.41
C TYR A 106 -4.46 -20.03 -18.70
N TYR A 107 -5.33 -20.86 -18.12
CA TYR A 107 -4.89 -22.08 -17.44
C TYR A 107 -4.45 -23.18 -18.42
N GLY A 108 -5.05 -23.28 -19.60
CA GLY A 108 -4.61 -24.19 -20.65
C GLY A 108 -3.18 -23.94 -21.10
N SER A 109 -2.76 -22.67 -21.15
CA SER A 109 -1.37 -22.29 -21.45
C SER A 109 -0.35 -22.76 -20.40
N LYS A 110 -0.80 -23.05 -19.16
CA LYS A 110 0.05 -23.49 -18.04
C LYS A 110 0.19 -25.01 -17.90
N VAL A 111 -0.40 -25.80 -18.80
CA VAL A 111 -0.31 -27.26 -18.76
C VAL A 111 1.09 -27.78 -19.14
N HIS A 112 1.83 -27.01 -19.96
CA HIS A 112 3.10 -27.45 -20.56
C HIS A 112 4.31 -26.62 -20.14
N THR A 113 4.12 -25.60 -19.30
CA THR A 113 5.25 -24.87 -18.73
C THR A 113 5.93 -25.78 -17.73
N SER A 114 7.10 -26.32 -18.11
CA SER A 114 7.94 -27.09 -17.20
C SER A 114 8.20 -26.26 -15.94
N ARG A 115 8.42 -26.91 -14.79
CA ARG A 115 8.71 -26.24 -13.50
C ARG A 115 9.86 -25.21 -13.58
N HIS A 116 10.68 -25.27 -14.63
CA HIS A 116 11.83 -24.40 -14.85
C HIS A 116 11.57 -23.19 -15.77
N ASP A 117 10.43 -23.13 -16.47
CA ASP A 117 10.19 -22.14 -17.54
C ASP A 117 9.11 -21.10 -17.22
N SER A 118 9.00 -20.64 -15.96
CA SER A 118 8.29 -19.37 -15.75
C SER A 118 9.13 -18.24 -16.37
N VAL A 119 8.62 -17.65 -17.45
CA VAL A 119 9.24 -16.62 -18.33
C VAL A 119 9.62 -15.30 -17.62
N THR A 120 9.64 -15.24 -16.29
CA THR A 120 9.98 -14.02 -15.53
C THR A 120 10.99 -14.31 -14.42
N SER A 121 12.25 -14.51 -14.81
CA SER A 121 13.48 -13.96 -14.19
C SER A 121 14.68 -14.67 -14.80
N GLY A 122 15.61 -13.88 -15.35
CA GLY A 122 16.67 -14.36 -16.24
C GLY A 122 17.64 -15.34 -15.60
N ALA A 123 17.78 -16.51 -16.23
CA ALA A 123 19.08 -17.14 -16.43
C ALA A 123 19.66 -16.59 -17.74
N SER A 124 20.26 -15.39 -17.68
CA SER A 124 21.19 -14.94 -18.70
C SER A 124 22.60 -15.17 -18.17
N ASP A 125 23.01 -16.44 -18.11
CA ASP A 125 24.43 -16.75 -18.15
C ASP A 125 24.90 -16.50 -19.58
N THR A 126 25.38 -15.28 -19.83
CA THR A 126 26.23 -15.02 -20.99
C THR A 126 27.56 -15.73 -20.77
N GLN A 127 27.60 -17.03 -21.05
CA GLN A 127 28.86 -17.67 -21.44
C GLN A 127 29.20 -17.19 -22.85
N LEU A 128 30.12 -16.22 -22.89
CA LEU A 128 30.90 -15.91 -24.07
C LEU A 128 31.70 -17.16 -24.45
N SER A 129 31.25 -17.88 -25.47
CA SER A 129 32.13 -18.75 -26.26
C SER A 129 31.98 -18.37 -27.72
N ALA A 130 33.09 -17.86 -28.26
CA ALA A 130 33.24 -17.49 -29.65
C ALA A 130 33.32 -18.74 -30.55
N ASP A 131 32.98 -18.51 -31.82
CA ASP A 131 33.36 -19.26 -33.01
C ASP A 131 32.74 -20.65 -33.27
N SER A 132 31.68 -20.67 -34.09
CA SER A 132 31.71 -21.40 -35.38
C SER A 132 30.52 -21.03 -36.29
N PRO A 133 30.73 -20.83 -37.60
CA PRO A 133 29.65 -20.69 -38.56
C PRO A 133 29.40 -22.02 -39.31
N LYS A 134 28.16 -22.17 -39.78
CA LYS A 134 27.63 -23.18 -40.73
C LYS A 134 27.11 -24.49 -40.11
N ARG A 135 25.77 -24.63 -40.06
CA ARG A 135 25.04 -25.60 -40.93
C ARG A 135 23.52 -25.58 -40.73
N ASN A 136 22.86 -25.53 -41.89
CA ASN A 136 21.61 -26.18 -42.31
C ASN A 136 20.28 -25.83 -41.61
N ALA A 137 19.49 -25.07 -42.38
CA ALA A 137 18.04 -24.96 -42.28
C ALA A 137 17.39 -26.34 -42.41
N ARG A 138 16.63 -26.74 -41.38
CA ARG A 138 15.70 -27.87 -41.42
C ARG A 138 14.29 -27.30 -41.25
N LEU A 139 13.54 -27.35 -42.35
CA LEU A 139 12.13 -26.98 -42.45
C LEU A 139 11.30 -27.64 -41.34
N ARG A 140 10.67 -26.83 -40.49
CA ARG A 140 9.53 -27.27 -39.67
C ARG A 140 8.24 -26.98 -40.46
N PRO A 141 7.20 -27.83 -40.35
CA PRO A 141 5.96 -27.62 -41.06
C PRO A 141 5.23 -26.39 -40.51
N ALA A 142 4.76 -25.54 -41.42
CA ALA A 142 3.90 -24.41 -41.14
C ALA A 142 2.63 -24.88 -40.41
N GLN A 143 2.45 -24.40 -39.17
CA GLN A 143 1.12 -24.38 -38.58
C GLN A 143 0.29 -23.30 -39.28
N PRO A 144 -0.98 -23.55 -39.63
CA PRO A 144 -1.81 -22.55 -40.28
C PRO A 144 -2.15 -21.43 -39.29
N ASN A 145 -1.96 -20.20 -39.76
CA ASN A 145 -2.38 -18.96 -39.11
C ASN A 145 -3.82 -19.03 -38.61
N LEU A 146 -4.01 -19.18 -37.30
CA LEU A 146 -5.30 -18.98 -36.63
C LEU A 146 -5.38 -17.55 -36.04
N SER A 147 -5.01 -16.56 -36.84
CA SER A 147 -5.05 -15.13 -36.48
C SER A 147 -5.59 -14.29 -37.63
N ARG A 148 -6.75 -14.68 -38.19
CA ARG A 148 -7.58 -13.84 -39.06
C ARG A 148 -8.97 -14.46 -39.31
N LEU A 149 -9.77 -14.60 -38.26
CA LEU A 149 -11.22 -14.82 -38.40
C LEU A 149 -11.95 -14.05 -37.29
N LEU A 150 -12.16 -12.76 -37.53
CA LEU A 150 -13.34 -12.05 -37.01
C LEU A 150 -14.21 -11.76 -38.24
N SER A 151 -14.99 -12.78 -38.56
CA SER A 151 -16.00 -12.82 -39.62
C SER A 151 -17.23 -12.04 -39.20
N ASP A 152 -17.74 -11.25 -40.15
CA ASP A 152 -19.09 -10.71 -40.16
C ASP A 152 -20.11 -11.82 -39.85
N HIS A 153 -20.77 -11.72 -38.69
CA HIS A 153 -21.97 -12.48 -38.39
C HIS A 153 -23.03 -11.54 -37.82
N GLN A 154 -23.92 -11.09 -38.71
CA GLN A 154 -25.25 -10.63 -38.34
C GLN A 154 -25.99 -11.76 -37.61
N THR A 155 -26.56 -11.47 -36.45
CA THR A 155 -27.54 -12.34 -35.78
C THR A 155 -28.75 -11.53 -35.31
N PRO A 156 -29.93 -12.18 -35.20
CA PRO A 156 -31.22 -11.53 -35.41
C PRO A 156 -31.75 -10.77 -34.18
N LEU A 157 -32.46 -9.71 -34.51
CA LEU A 157 -33.32 -8.86 -33.68
C LEU A 157 -33.90 -9.56 -32.44
N ARG A 158 -33.35 -9.24 -31.26
CA ARG A 158 -34.10 -9.27 -29.99
C ARG A 158 -34.46 -7.83 -29.64
N LYS A 159 -35.75 -7.54 -29.56
CA LYS A 159 -36.24 -6.22 -29.11
C LYS A 159 -35.66 -5.92 -27.72
N PRO A 160 -35.10 -4.72 -27.48
CA PRO A 160 -34.59 -4.35 -26.17
C PRO A 160 -35.73 -4.33 -25.16
N ARG A 161 -35.60 -5.09 -24.07
CA ARG A 161 -36.46 -4.88 -22.89
C ARG A 161 -36.17 -3.49 -22.34
N LYS A 162 -37.22 -2.68 -22.22
CA LYS A 162 -37.19 -1.30 -21.72
C LYS A 162 -37.14 -1.29 -20.19
N ASP A 163 -36.01 -1.69 -19.61
CA ASP A 163 -35.75 -1.50 -18.18
C ASP A 163 -34.35 -0.90 -17.99
N LYS A 164 -34.11 0.27 -18.58
CA LYS A 164 -32.87 1.03 -18.34
C LYS A 164 -33.12 2.09 -17.28
N LYS A 165 -32.96 1.74 -16.00
CA LYS A 165 -32.94 2.69 -14.87
C LYS A 165 -31.65 3.52 -14.81
N TYR A 166 -30.66 3.21 -15.63
CA TYR A 166 -29.47 4.02 -15.85
C TYR A 166 -29.56 4.64 -17.25
N SER A 167 -29.69 5.97 -17.34
CA SER A 167 -29.45 6.70 -18.59
C SER A 167 -28.04 7.28 -18.53
N PRO A 168 -27.00 6.52 -18.94
CA PRO A 168 -25.66 7.07 -19.10
C PRO A 168 -25.68 8.30 -20.02
N GLU A 169 -26.73 8.50 -20.82
CA GLU A 169 -26.89 9.60 -21.75
C GLU A 169 -26.80 10.98 -21.09
N VAL A 170 -27.22 11.17 -19.84
CA VAL A 170 -27.17 12.52 -19.21
C VAL A 170 -25.73 12.92 -18.89
N VAL A 171 -25.01 12.04 -18.19
CA VAL A 171 -23.60 12.27 -17.83
C VAL A 171 -22.71 12.26 -19.09
N ASN A 172 -23.00 11.33 -20.01
CA ASN A 172 -22.30 11.22 -21.28
C ASN A 172 -22.53 12.45 -22.17
N LYS A 173 -23.75 13.02 -22.23
CA LYS A 173 -23.99 14.27 -23.00
C LYS A 173 -23.18 15.45 -22.47
N GLY A 174 -23.13 15.63 -21.14
CA GLY A 174 -22.34 16.70 -20.53
C GLY A 174 -20.84 16.55 -20.84
N TYR A 175 -20.32 15.32 -20.67
CA TYR A 175 -18.93 15.03 -20.93
C TYR A 175 -18.55 15.07 -22.43
N LEU A 176 -19.38 14.54 -23.32
CA LEU A 176 -19.18 14.64 -24.78
C LEU A 176 -19.22 16.10 -25.25
N SER A 177 -20.09 16.93 -24.67
CA SER A 177 -20.14 18.38 -24.91
C SER A 177 -18.89 19.10 -24.41
N TYR A 178 -18.26 18.60 -23.35
CA TYR A 178 -16.94 19.08 -22.92
C TYR A 178 -15.85 18.63 -23.90
N CYS A 179 -15.83 17.34 -24.28
CA CYS A 179 -14.86 16.81 -25.24
C CYS A 179 -14.93 17.48 -26.61
N SER A 180 -16.12 17.88 -27.08
CA SER A 180 -16.28 18.60 -28.34
C SER A 180 -15.74 20.03 -28.30
N LYS A 181 -15.52 20.60 -27.11
CA LYS A 181 -14.90 21.91 -26.91
C LYS A 181 -13.39 21.85 -26.73
N LEU A 182 -12.84 20.65 -26.50
CA LEU A 182 -11.39 20.49 -26.44
C LEU A 182 -10.82 20.60 -27.86
N PRO A 183 -9.69 21.29 -28.07
CA PRO A 183 -9.01 21.38 -29.36
C PRO A 183 -8.29 20.06 -29.67
N ILE A 184 -9.06 18.96 -29.76
CA ILE A 184 -8.57 17.64 -30.14
C ILE A 184 -8.58 17.60 -31.66
N PRO A 185 -7.41 17.44 -32.33
CA PRO A 185 -7.34 17.30 -33.78
C PRO A 185 -8.21 16.12 -34.22
N ASP A 186 -9.16 16.38 -35.11
CA ASP A 186 -10.19 15.48 -35.65
C ASP A 186 -10.72 14.39 -34.70
N GLN A 187 -11.99 14.53 -34.30
CA GLN A 187 -12.75 13.54 -33.51
C GLN A 187 -12.79 12.12 -34.12
N GLU A 188 -12.26 11.93 -35.32
CA GLU A 188 -12.22 10.65 -36.03
C GLU A 188 -11.21 9.66 -35.46
N SER A 189 -10.29 10.07 -34.58
CA SER A 189 -9.36 9.11 -33.95
C SER A 189 -9.98 8.49 -32.68
N PRO A 190 -10.44 7.21 -32.73
CA PRO A 190 -10.95 6.52 -31.54
C PRO A 190 -9.87 6.35 -30.47
N GLU A 191 -8.59 6.34 -30.85
CA GLU A 191 -7.47 6.23 -29.92
C GLU A 191 -7.32 7.49 -29.05
N LEU A 192 -7.40 8.68 -29.66
CA LEU A 192 -7.38 9.95 -28.94
C LEU A 192 -8.55 10.03 -27.95
N THR A 193 -9.75 9.66 -28.37
CA THR A 193 -10.93 9.65 -27.49
C THR A 193 -10.73 8.68 -26.31
N LYS A 194 -10.16 7.50 -26.55
CA LYS A 194 -9.79 6.55 -25.48
C LYS A 194 -8.81 7.18 -24.49
N ARG A 195 -7.79 7.93 -24.95
CA ARG A 195 -6.79 8.59 -24.07
C ARG A 195 -7.37 9.55 -23.04
N HIS A 196 -8.53 10.10 -23.36
CA HIS A 196 -9.20 11.10 -22.55
C HIS A 196 -10.40 10.56 -21.77
N ASN A 197 -10.78 9.29 -21.96
CA ASN A 197 -11.96 8.69 -21.35
C ASN A 197 -12.02 8.97 -19.84
N MET A 198 -13.20 9.38 -19.38
CA MET A 198 -13.51 9.56 -17.97
C MET A 198 -14.20 8.31 -17.44
N TRP A 199 -13.68 7.77 -16.34
CA TRP A 199 -14.17 6.60 -15.66
C TRP A 199 -14.94 7.03 -14.41
N PHE A 200 -16.26 6.78 -14.41
CA PHE A 200 -17.13 7.16 -13.31
C PHE A 200 -17.22 6.05 -12.27
N PRO A 201 -17.05 6.36 -10.97
CA PRO A 201 -17.23 5.38 -9.92
C PRO A 201 -18.69 4.91 -9.85
N ILE A 202 -18.89 3.62 -9.60
CA ILE A 202 -20.17 2.98 -9.37
C ILE A 202 -20.08 2.15 -8.09
N MET A 203 -21.18 2.09 -7.32
CA MET A 203 -21.28 1.23 -6.14
C MET A 203 -22.35 0.15 -6.34
N LYS A 204 -22.09 -1.07 -5.89
CA LYS A 204 -22.94 -2.25 -6.07
C LYS A 204 -24.21 -2.24 -5.23
N TRP A 205 -24.34 -1.35 -4.24
CA TRP A 205 -25.51 -1.34 -3.35
C TRP A 205 -26.86 -1.19 -4.07
N ASP A 206 -26.88 -0.91 -5.38
CA ASP A 206 -28.11 -0.65 -6.12
C ASP A 206 -28.29 -1.35 -7.49
N ILE A 207 -27.47 -2.34 -7.87
CA ILE A 207 -27.58 -2.96 -9.22
C ILE A 207 -28.46 -4.23 -9.25
N ALA A 208 -28.80 -4.81 -8.09
CA ALA A 208 -29.39 -6.16 -8.03
C ALA A 208 -30.65 -6.30 -7.16
N SER A 209 -31.57 -5.34 -7.16
CA SER A 209 -32.90 -5.61 -6.56
C SER A 209 -34.02 -4.78 -7.19
N PRO A 210 -34.81 -5.38 -8.10
CA PRO A 210 -36.21 -5.04 -8.22
C PRO A 210 -37.05 -5.66 -7.08
N GLU A 211 -36.65 -6.80 -6.49
CA GLU A 211 -37.51 -7.56 -5.56
C GLU A 211 -36.74 -8.45 -4.52
N GLY A 212 -35.49 -8.12 -4.17
CA GLY A 212 -34.66 -8.93 -3.26
C GLY A 212 -34.44 -8.32 -1.87
N TYR A 213 -35.49 -8.23 -1.04
CA TYR A 213 -35.39 -8.23 0.43
C TYR A 213 -34.75 -9.59 0.81
N ASP A 214 -33.49 -9.75 1.23
CA ASP A 214 -33.08 -9.58 2.64
C ASP A 214 -31.54 -9.72 2.87
N ASP A 215 -30.68 -9.67 1.84
CA ASP A 215 -29.23 -9.95 2.02
C ASP A 215 -28.25 -8.84 1.53
N GLY A 216 -28.74 -7.62 1.33
CA GLY A 216 -27.91 -6.41 1.46
C GLY A 216 -27.72 -6.05 2.94
N PRO A 217 -26.92 -5.03 3.33
CA PRO A 217 -27.08 -4.45 4.66
C PRO A 217 -28.52 -3.94 4.76
N ALA A 218 -29.39 -4.76 5.34
CA ALA A 218 -30.80 -4.47 5.47
C ALA A 218 -30.94 -3.19 6.27
N LEU A 219 -31.31 -2.12 5.57
CA LEU A 219 -31.91 -0.94 6.16
C LEU A 219 -33.26 -1.40 6.72
N THR A 220 -33.25 -1.90 7.96
CA THR A 220 -34.43 -2.41 8.64
C THR A 220 -35.41 -1.27 8.89
N SER A 221 -36.37 -1.08 7.99
CA SER A 221 -37.62 -0.40 8.30
C SER A 221 -38.79 -1.29 7.86
N ARG A 222 -39.01 -2.36 8.62
CA ARG A 222 -40.31 -3.02 8.66
C ARG A 222 -40.71 -3.20 10.12
N SER A 223 -41.18 -2.10 10.69
CA SER A 223 -42.06 -2.15 11.86
C SER A 223 -43.30 -2.93 11.46
N SER A 224 -43.42 -4.14 11.99
CA SER A 224 -44.64 -4.92 11.99
C SER A 224 -45.70 -4.19 12.81
N SER A 225 -46.54 -3.37 12.17
CA SER A 225 -47.81 -2.96 12.77
C SER A 225 -48.83 -4.06 12.52
N SER A 226 -49.13 -4.80 13.59
CA SER A 226 -50.26 -5.69 13.70
C SER A 226 -51.60 -4.95 13.53
N SER A 227 -52.52 -5.63 12.83
CA SER A 227 -53.97 -5.64 13.03
C SER A 227 -54.81 -4.36 12.83
N LEU A 228 -55.54 -4.42 11.69
CA LEU A 228 -56.99 -4.21 11.55
C LEU A 228 -57.57 -2.79 11.65
N GLY A 229 -57.73 -2.16 10.48
CA GLY A 229 -58.76 -1.16 10.23
C GLY A 229 -58.93 -0.86 8.73
N PRO A 230 -60.10 -1.07 8.12
CA PRO A 230 -60.36 -0.64 6.75
C PRO A 230 -61.04 0.73 6.76
N LYS A 231 -60.44 1.73 6.08
CA LYS A 231 -61.11 2.69 5.17
C LYS A 231 -60.21 3.89 4.83
N GLN A 232 -59.92 3.99 3.52
CA GLN A 232 -60.01 5.19 2.69
C GLN A 232 -59.51 6.53 3.27
N SER A 233 -58.33 6.97 2.82
CA SER A 233 -58.23 8.23 2.06
C SER A 233 -56.86 8.31 1.36
N ALA A 234 -56.89 8.57 0.07
CA ALA A 234 -55.73 8.78 -0.77
C ALA A 234 -55.07 10.12 -0.39
N LYS A 235 -54.05 10.09 0.48
CA LYS A 235 -53.04 11.15 0.54
C LYS A 235 -51.83 10.65 -0.23
N ALA A 236 -51.61 11.26 -1.39
CA ALA A 236 -50.40 11.09 -2.18
C ALA A 236 -49.19 11.31 -1.26
N VAL A 237 -48.50 10.22 -0.95
CA VAL A 237 -47.17 10.29 -0.34
C VAL A 237 -46.31 11.03 -1.36
N PRO A 238 -45.63 12.14 -0.98
CA PRO A 238 -44.76 12.81 -1.91
C PRO A 238 -43.68 11.82 -2.32
N MET A 239 -43.65 11.43 -3.60
CA MET A 239 -42.49 10.84 -4.26
C MET A 239 -41.38 11.90 -4.35
N GLY A 240 -40.96 12.42 -3.20
CA GLY A 240 -39.97 13.45 -3.06
C GLY A 240 -38.64 12.83 -2.65
N ARG A 241 -37.64 13.05 -3.51
CA ARG A 241 -36.25 12.60 -3.45
C ARG A 241 -36.02 11.20 -4.01
N GLU A 242 -35.98 11.19 -5.34
CA GLU A 242 -34.98 10.46 -6.10
C GLU A 242 -33.62 10.59 -5.39
N ASN A 243 -33.26 9.60 -4.58
CA ASN A 243 -31.97 9.52 -3.92
C ASN A 243 -30.89 9.26 -4.97
N SER A 244 -30.49 10.30 -5.71
CA SER A 244 -29.41 10.30 -6.72
C SER A 244 -28.32 9.29 -6.38
N TRP A 245 -28.22 8.24 -7.20
CA TRP A 245 -27.73 6.91 -6.85
C TRP A 245 -26.19 6.84 -6.99
N ILE A 246 -25.56 8.01 -6.85
CA ILE A 246 -24.14 8.32 -7.05
C ILE A 246 -23.61 9.00 -5.76
N PHE A 247 -24.04 8.53 -4.59
CA PHE A 247 -23.40 8.96 -3.34
C PHE A 247 -22.05 8.26 -3.21
N THR A 248 -21.09 8.75 -3.99
CA THR A 248 -19.65 8.53 -3.79
C THR A 248 -19.16 9.24 -2.53
N ASN A 249 -20.01 10.11 -1.96
CA ASN A 249 -19.67 11.03 -0.90
C ASN A 249 -20.34 10.58 0.40
N ALA A 250 -19.54 10.22 1.40
CA ALA A 250 -19.99 10.02 2.77
C ALA A 250 -19.29 11.02 3.69
N THR A 251 -19.90 11.33 4.84
CA THR A 251 -19.27 12.21 5.84
C THR A 251 -18.43 11.39 6.80
N ILE A 252 -17.34 11.98 7.28
CA ILE A 252 -16.48 11.42 8.32
C ILE A 252 -16.63 12.29 9.56
N HIS A 253 -17.05 11.70 10.67
CA HIS A 253 -17.25 12.39 11.94
C HIS A 253 -16.54 11.68 13.08
N ALA A 254 -16.10 12.44 14.08
CA ALA A 254 -15.52 11.90 15.30
C ALA A 254 -16.63 11.36 16.22
N SER A 255 -16.30 10.38 17.07
CA SER A 255 -17.22 9.78 18.04
C SER A 255 -17.76 10.72 19.13
N ALA A 256 -17.14 11.88 19.33
CA ALA A 256 -17.49 12.78 20.44
C ALA A 256 -18.78 13.57 20.15
N ASP A 257 -19.54 13.77 21.22
CA ASP A 257 -20.93 14.24 21.32
C ASP A 257 -21.46 15.04 20.11
N PRO A 258 -22.50 14.56 19.39
CA PRO A 258 -23.11 15.29 18.27
C PRO A 258 -23.70 16.65 18.65
N THR A 259 -23.82 16.94 19.96
CA THR A 259 -24.24 18.25 20.48
C THR A 259 -23.13 19.31 20.39
N GLU A 260 -21.87 18.91 20.31
CA GLU A 260 -20.77 19.82 20.00
C GLU A 260 -20.66 19.96 18.49
N HIS A 261 -21.18 21.06 17.94
CA HIS A 261 -21.10 21.40 16.53
C HIS A 261 -19.64 21.58 16.08
N ASN A 262 -18.94 20.47 15.82
CA ASN A 262 -17.70 20.47 15.09
C ASN A 262 -17.99 21.08 13.72
N THR A 263 -17.40 22.25 13.46
CA THR A 263 -17.75 23.10 12.32
C THR A 263 -17.28 22.52 10.97
N PHE A 264 -16.45 21.47 11.00
CA PHE A 264 -15.89 20.83 9.80
C PHE A 264 -15.98 19.30 9.87
N LEU A 265 -16.99 18.76 9.19
CA LEU A 265 -17.08 17.33 8.91
C LEU A 265 -16.02 16.94 7.86
N GLY A 266 -15.41 15.78 8.06
CA GLY A 266 -14.62 15.16 7.01
C GLY A 266 -15.51 14.65 5.88
N SER A 267 -14.90 14.32 4.75
CA SER A 267 -15.58 13.74 3.60
C SER A 267 -14.84 12.51 3.10
N PHE A 268 -15.58 11.58 2.53
CA PHE A 268 -15.11 10.35 1.90
C PHE A 268 -15.65 10.40 0.48
N THR A 269 -14.79 10.49 -0.54
CA THR A 269 -15.22 10.67 -1.93
C THR A 269 -14.52 9.67 -2.86
N MET A 270 -15.20 9.23 -3.91
CA MET A 270 -14.57 8.46 -4.99
C MET A 270 -14.50 9.37 -6.22
N PRO A 271 -13.32 9.86 -6.63
CA PRO A 271 -13.23 10.73 -7.79
C PRO A 271 -13.43 9.93 -9.09
N PRO A 272 -13.92 10.58 -10.16
CA PRO A 272 -13.75 10.04 -11.50
C PRO A 272 -12.26 9.96 -11.85
N LEU A 273 -11.89 8.95 -12.64
CA LEU A 273 -10.52 8.79 -13.13
C LEU A 273 -10.45 9.11 -14.62
N PHE A 274 -9.29 9.52 -15.12
CA PHE A 274 -9.09 9.83 -16.53
C PHE A 274 -8.07 8.89 -17.16
N GLY A 275 -8.28 8.47 -18.40
CA GLY A 275 -7.27 7.71 -19.16
C GLY A 275 -7.85 6.57 -20.00
N GLU A 276 -6.97 5.90 -20.73
CA GLU A 276 -7.33 4.83 -21.67
C GLU A 276 -8.01 3.63 -21.01
N MET A 277 -7.72 3.41 -19.74
CA MET A 277 -8.19 2.25 -18.99
C MET A 277 -8.67 2.63 -17.61
N LYS A 278 -9.63 1.84 -17.12
CA LYS A 278 -10.04 1.91 -15.73
C LYS A 278 -8.93 1.37 -14.84
N LEU A 279 -8.92 1.82 -13.60
CA LEU A 279 -8.10 1.19 -12.59
C LEU A 279 -8.67 -0.20 -12.27
N PRO A 280 -7.87 -1.27 -12.35
CA PRO A 280 -8.29 -2.57 -11.87
C PRO A 280 -8.49 -2.56 -10.34
N PRO A 281 -9.36 -3.44 -9.84
CA PRO A 281 -9.43 -3.79 -8.43
C PRO A 281 -8.21 -4.64 -8.05
N PHE A 282 -7.52 -4.25 -6.98
CA PHE A 282 -6.29 -4.91 -6.52
C PHE A 282 -6.44 -5.46 -5.11
N VAL A 283 -5.86 -6.63 -4.84
CA VAL A 283 -5.84 -7.26 -3.51
C VAL A 283 -4.41 -7.70 -3.17
N TYR A 284 -3.98 -7.49 -1.92
CA TYR A 284 -2.61 -7.80 -1.47
C TYR A 284 -1.52 -7.14 -2.32
N HIS A 285 -1.83 -5.96 -2.88
CA HIS A 285 -0.95 -5.21 -3.76
C HIS A 285 -0.06 -4.27 -2.96
N CYS A 286 0.95 -3.74 -3.63
CA CYS A 286 1.79 -2.65 -3.13
C CYS A 286 1.36 -1.34 -3.79
N ALA A 287 1.23 -0.26 -3.01
CA ALA A 287 1.10 1.08 -3.56
C ALA A 287 1.99 2.07 -2.80
N VAL A 288 2.67 2.95 -3.53
CA VAL A 288 3.54 3.98 -2.96
C VAL A 288 3.33 5.29 -3.69
N GLU A 289 3.26 6.39 -2.94
CA GLU A 289 3.25 7.73 -3.50
C GLU A 289 4.68 8.27 -3.64
N LEU A 290 4.96 8.87 -4.79
CA LEU A 290 6.24 9.53 -5.06
C LEU A 290 5.99 10.77 -5.91
N GLY A 291 6.10 11.94 -5.27
CA GLY A 291 5.62 13.18 -5.86
C GLY A 291 4.11 13.08 -6.10
N ASN A 292 3.59 13.62 -7.20
CA ASN A 292 2.14 13.63 -7.45
C ASN A 292 1.62 12.37 -8.16
N HIS A 293 2.25 11.21 -7.91
CA HIS A 293 1.90 9.94 -8.54
C HIS A 293 1.88 8.81 -7.53
N ILE A 294 0.84 7.98 -7.62
CA ILE A 294 0.68 6.74 -6.87
C ILE A 294 1.04 5.58 -7.81
N TYR A 295 2.06 4.82 -7.46
CA TYR A 295 2.54 3.66 -8.20
C TYR A 295 1.97 2.40 -7.56
N ILE A 296 1.28 1.57 -8.34
CA ILE A 296 0.55 0.39 -7.88
C ILE A 296 1.04 -0.84 -8.65
N MET A 297 1.48 -1.87 -7.94
CA MET A 297 2.01 -3.10 -8.54
C MET A 297 1.86 -4.32 -7.65
N GLY A 298 1.99 -5.51 -8.25
CA GLY A 298 1.83 -6.78 -7.56
C GLY A 298 0.38 -7.05 -7.13
N GLY A 299 0.21 -8.07 -6.29
CA GLY A 299 -1.09 -8.51 -5.81
C GLY A 299 -1.90 -9.31 -6.83
N LEU A 300 -3.20 -9.44 -6.55
CA LEU A 300 -4.18 -10.15 -7.38
C LEU A 300 -5.17 -9.16 -8.01
N THR A 301 -5.60 -9.48 -9.23
CA THR A 301 -6.68 -8.81 -9.97
C THR A 301 -7.69 -9.87 -10.44
N PRO A 302 -8.99 -9.58 -10.48
CA PRO A 302 -9.97 -10.46 -11.11
C PRO A 302 -9.75 -10.54 -12.63
N SER A 303 -10.13 -11.67 -13.18
CA SER A 303 -10.16 -11.97 -14.63
C SER A 303 -11.40 -11.40 -15.35
N TYR A 304 -12.24 -10.64 -14.64
CA TYR A 304 -13.48 -10.05 -15.12
C TYR A 304 -13.57 -8.57 -14.71
N TYR A 305 -14.29 -7.77 -15.48
CA TYR A 305 -14.43 -6.34 -15.29
C TYR A 305 -15.57 -5.97 -14.34
N TYR A 306 -16.69 -6.70 -14.36
CA TYR A 306 -17.92 -6.38 -13.61
C TYR A 306 -18.57 -7.60 -12.93
N SER A 307 -19.46 -7.38 -11.96
CA SER A 307 -20.01 -8.48 -11.13
C SER A 307 -21.02 -9.36 -11.86
N ASP A 308 -21.71 -8.81 -12.85
CA ASP A 308 -22.68 -9.48 -13.71
C ASP A 308 -22.03 -10.41 -14.76
N GLU A 309 -20.73 -10.27 -14.97
CA GLU A 309 -19.95 -11.07 -15.93
C GLU A 309 -18.93 -12.00 -15.25
N ILE A 310 -19.15 -12.31 -13.97
CA ILE A 310 -18.32 -13.26 -13.21
C ILE A 310 -18.34 -14.64 -13.92
N PRO A 311 -17.18 -15.23 -14.23
CA PRO A 311 -17.10 -16.51 -14.93
C PRO A 311 -17.62 -17.66 -14.06
N ASP A 312 -18.26 -18.65 -14.68
CA ASP A 312 -18.54 -19.92 -14.00
C ASP A 312 -17.24 -20.69 -13.71
N LEU A 313 -17.06 -21.04 -12.43
CA LEU A 313 -15.87 -21.77 -11.97
C LEU A 313 -16.12 -23.27 -11.79
N SER A 314 -17.26 -23.79 -12.22
CA SER A 314 -17.65 -25.20 -12.06
C SER A 314 -16.64 -26.20 -12.66
N MET A 315 -15.93 -25.79 -13.71
CA MET A 315 -14.89 -26.56 -14.42
C MET A 315 -13.57 -26.68 -13.66
N PHE A 316 -13.35 -25.87 -12.62
CA PHE A 316 -12.10 -25.85 -11.88
C PHE A 316 -12.22 -26.64 -10.57
N ARG A 317 -11.09 -27.25 -10.19
CA ARG A 317 -10.84 -27.93 -8.92
C ARG A 317 -9.48 -27.45 -8.44
N VAL A 318 -9.38 -27.02 -7.19
CA VAL A 318 -8.19 -26.30 -6.70
C VAL A 318 -7.64 -27.02 -5.46
N ASP A 319 -6.37 -27.41 -5.51
CA ASP A 319 -5.54 -27.66 -4.34
C ASP A 319 -4.78 -26.36 -4.06
N GLY A 320 -5.31 -25.60 -3.10
CA GLY A 320 -4.88 -24.24 -2.81
C GLY A 320 -3.61 -24.14 -1.98
N VAL A 321 -3.13 -22.90 -1.80
CA VAL A 321 -2.16 -22.58 -0.74
C VAL A 321 -2.88 -22.70 0.60
N LYS A 322 -2.31 -23.47 1.53
CA LYS A 322 -2.91 -23.77 2.83
C LYS A 322 -2.29 -22.94 3.94
N ASN A 323 -2.97 -22.89 5.09
CA ASN A 323 -2.52 -22.26 6.33
C ASN A 323 -2.09 -20.80 6.15
N LEU A 324 -2.74 -20.07 5.24
CA LEU A 324 -2.39 -18.67 5.02
C LEU A 324 -2.70 -17.86 6.29
N PRO A 325 -1.72 -17.14 6.87
CA PRO A 325 -1.93 -16.42 8.13
C PRO A 325 -2.82 -15.19 7.93
N PRO A 326 -3.45 -14.67 9.00
CA PRO A 326 -4.17 -13.40 8.93
C PRO A 326 -3.22 -12.27 8.46
N PRO A 327 -3.71 -11.34 7.61
CA PRO A 327 -5.09 -11.15 7.19
C PRO A 327 -5.43 -11.82 5.82
N LEU A 328 -4.65 -12.82 5.39
CA LEU A 328 -4.79 -13.44 4.07
C LEU A 328 -6.00 -14.39 4.03
N ILE A 329 -6.97 -14.05 3.19
CA ILE A 329 -8.20 -14.83 3.00
C ILE A 329 -7.97 -15.88 1.91
N GLU A 330 -7.96 -17.16 2.31
CA GLU A 330 -7.72 -18.30 1.42
C GLU A 330 -8.69 -18.36 0.23
N SER A 331 -9.98 -18.04 0.45
CA SER A 331 -10.98 -18.07 -0.63
C SER A 331 -10.68 -17.09 -1.77
N VAL A 332 -9.97 -16.00 -1.48
CA VAL A 332 -9.54 -15.00 -2.48
C VAL A 332 -8.27 -15.46 -3.17
N VAL A 333 -7.25 -15.86 -2.41
CA VAL A 333 -5.96 -16.31 -2.92
C VAL A 333 -6.10 -17.56 -3.81
N ASN A 334 -6.95 -18.50 -3.38
CA ASN A 334 -7.15 -19.75 -4.08
C ASN A 334 -8.20 -19.67 -5.20
N SER A 335 -8.96 -18.57 -5.33
CA SER A 335 -9.91 -18.39 -6.44
C SER A 335 -9.22 -18.44 -7.82
N PRO A 336 -9.65 -19.30 -8.75
CA PRO A 336 -9.20 -19.28 -10.15
C PRO A 336 -9.49 -17.96 -10.85
N ALA A 337 -10.56 -17.26 -10.46
CA ALA A 337 -10.92 -15.99 -11.09
C ALA A 337 -9.99 -14.84 -10.67
N MET A 338 -9.19 -15.01 -9.62
CA MET A 338 -8.19 -14.05 -9.15
C MET A 338 -6.82 -14.46 -9.70
N VAL A 339 -6.27 -13.61 -10.57
CA VAL A 339 -5.00 -13.83 -11.26
C VAL A 339 -3.94 -12.84 -10.78
N ASN A 340 -2.68 -13.24 -10.89
CA ASN A 340 -1.52 -12.42 -10.54
C ASN A 340 -1.48 -11.14 -11.39
N ASN A 341 -1.24 -9.99 -10.76
CA ASN A 341 -1.04 -8.72 -11.46
C ASN A 341 0.44 -8.56 -11.86
N HIS A 342 0.70 -8.63 -13.15
CA HIS A 342 2.04 -8.46 -13.74
C HIS A 342 2.34 -7.02 -14.18
N GLU A 343 1.42 -6.10 -13.97
CA GLU A 343 1.46 -4.77 -14.56
C GLU A 343 1.68 -3.69 -13.49
N LEU A 344 2.33 -2.60 -13.90
CA LEU A 344 2.46 -1.37 -13.10
C LEU A 344 1.38 -0.39 -13.53
N PHE A 345 0.65 0.14 -12.56
CA PHE A 345 -0.30 1.22 -12.74
C PHE A 345 0.21 2.48 -12.06
N VAL A 346 0.00 3.62 -12.72
CA VAL A 346 0.39 4.94 -12.19
C VAL A 346 -0.85 5.82 -12.20
N VAL A 347 -1.21 6.35 -11.05
CA VAL A 347 -2.32 7.30 -10.90
C VAL A 347 -1.77 8.64 -10.47
N SER A 348 -2.02 9.69 -11.25
CA SER A 348 -1.69 11.05 -10.80
C SER A 348 -2.65 11.48 -9.69
N SER A 349 -2.14 11.88 -8.53
CA SER A 349 -2.96 12.41 -7.43
C SER A 349 -3.52 13.80 -7.74
N ALA A 350 -2.87 14.55 -8.63
CA ALA A 350 -3.31 15.88 -9.05
C ALA A 350 -4.37 15.86 -10.16
N SER A 351 -4.20 14.98 -11.17
CA SER A 351 -5.08 14.96 -12.34
C SER A 351 -5.99 13.72 -12.42
N TYR A 352 -5.89 12.81 -11.45
CA TYR A 352 -6.60 11.51 -11.42
C TYR A 352 -6.43 10.68 -12.70
N ARG A 353 -5.32 10.90 -13.42
CA ARG A 353 -5.05 10.19 -14.67
C ARG A 353 -4.39 8.85 -14.38
N VAL A 354 -4.99 7.78 -14.88
CA VAL A 354 -4.48 6.41 -14.82
C VAL A 354 -3.66 6.13 -16.07
N ARG A 355 -2.49 5.53 -15.87
CA ARG A 355 -1.60 5.05 -16.94
C ARG A 355 -1.09 3.67 -16.57
N LYS A 356 -0.84 2.85 -17.59
CA LYS A 356 -0.14 1.57 -17.48
C LYS A 356 1.18 1.66 -18.27
N PRO A 357 2.25 2.20 -17.66
CA PRO A 357 3.54 2.29 -18.33
C PRO A 357 4.09 0.89 -18.66
N HIS A 358 4.83 0.80 -19.75
CA HIS A 358 5.57 -0.41 -20.09
C HIS A 358 6.81 -0.52 -19.19
N MET A 359 6.90 -1.61 -18.43
CA MET A 359 8.05 -1.88 -17.57
C MET A 359 9.18 -2.53 -18.36
N THR A 360 10.42 -2.20 -18.03
CA THR A 360 11.63 -2.78 -18.64
C THR A 360 12.64 -3.22 -17.58
N GLY A 361 13.70 -3.93 -17.99
CA GLY A 361 14.77 -4.37 -17.08
C GLY A 361 14.46 -5.67 -16.35
N GLN A 362 14.94 -5.81 -15.11
CA GLN A 362 14.78 -7.00 -14.28
C GLN A 362 13.48 -6.90 -13.47
N ILE A 363 12.35 -7.04 -14.17
CA ILE A 363 11.01 -6.88 -13.61
C ILE A 363 10.77 -7.94 -12.51
N PRO A 364 10.27 -7.55 -11.32
CA PRO A 364 9.93 -8.52 -10.29
C PRO A 364 8.80 -9.46 -10.74
N PRO A 365 8.74 -10.70 -10.20
CA PRO A 365 7.55 -11.52 -10.34
C PRO A 365 6.32 -10.80 -9.73
N PRO A 366 5.09 -11.27 -10.02
CA PRO A 366 3.87 -10.63 -9.53
C PRO A 366 3.64 -10.95 -8.04
N LEU A 367 4.37 -10.25 -7.18
CA LEU A 367 4.45 -10.54 -5.75
C LEU A 367 3.20 -10.02 -5.01
N LEU A 368 2.61 -10.87 -4.17
CA LEU A 368 1.61 -10.52 -3.17
C LEU A 368 2.31 -10.07 -1.89
N CYS A 369 1.74 -9.08 -1.21
CA CYS A 369 2.23 -8.55 0.06
C CYS A 369 3.69 -8.05 0.00
N MET A 370 4.17 -7.70 -1.20
CA MET A 370 5.42 -6.98 -1.37
C MET A 370 5.27 -5.58 -0.78
N THR A 371 6.33 -5.07 -0.15
CA THR A 371 6.36 -3.70 0.33
C THR A 371 7.33 -2.89 -0.53
N ALA A 372 7.10 -1.57 -0.59
CA ALA A 372 7.99 -0.67 -1.28
C ALA A 372 8.16 0.63 -0.49
N SER A 373 9.33 1.24 -0.60
CA SER A 373 9.68 2.48 0.07
C SER A 373 10.43 3.42 -0.87
N ILE A 374 10.32 4.72 -0.59
CA ILE A 374 10.95 5.76 -1.40
C ILE A 374 12.46 5.77 -1.11
N LEU A 375 13.29 5.54 -2.12
CA LEU A 375 14.74 5.77 -2.01
C LEU A 375 15.08 7.23 -2.29
N THR A 376 14.56 7.75 -3.39
CA THR A 376 14.85 9.11 -3.88
C THR A 376 13.61 9.69 -4.53
N LYS A 377 13.67 10.95 -4.98
CA LYS A 377 12.60 11.59 -5.78
C LYS A 377 12.28 10.88 -7.11
N ARG A 378 13.06 9.86 -7.51
CA ARG A 378 12.95 9.12 -8.78
C ARG A 378 12.93 7.60 -8.62
N HIS A 379 13.26 7.07 -7.43
CA HIS A 379 13.52 5.64 -7.28
C HIS A 379 12.73 5.08 -6.10
N LEU A 380 12.11 3.92 -6.32
CA LEU A 380 11.44 3.12 -5.31
C LEU A 380 12.22 1.83 -5.10
N PHE A 381 12.34 1.39 -3.85
CA PHE A 381 12.87 0.06 -3.51
C PHE A 381 11.73 -0.85 -3.11
N CYS A 382 11.61 -2.00 -3.75
CA CYS A 382 10.58 -3.01 -3.50
C CYS A 382 11.23 -4.29 -2.98
N TYR A 383 10.66 -4.93 -1.95
CA TYR A 383 11.22 -6.15 -1.37
C TYR A 383 10.16 -7.06 -0.73
N GLY A 384 10.49 -8.36 -0.70
CA GLY A 384 9.71 -9.45 -0.14
C GLY A 384 8.37 -9.69 -0.83
N GLY A 385 7.45 -10.34 -0.11
CA GLY A 385 6.21 -10.86 -0.69
C GLY A 385 6.38 -12.29 -1.21
N PHE A 386 5.33 -12.82 -1.82
CA PHE A 386 5.35 -14.16 -2.42
C PHE A 386 4.60 -14.20 -3.75
N GLU A 387 5.05 -15.07 -4.65
CA GLU A 387 4.38 -15.36 -5.92
C GLU A 387 3.50 -16.61 -5.77
N ILE A 388 2.31 -16.58 -6.34
CA ILE A 388 1.49 -17.80 -6.49
C ILE A 388 1.81 -18.43 -7.84
N LYS A 389 2.44 -19.60 -7.82
CA LYS A 389 2.59 -20.43 -9.03
C LYS A 389 1.46 -21.45 -9.08
N THR A 390 0.97 -21.72 -10.29
CA THR A 390 -0.15 -22.65 -10.51
C THR A 390 0.27 -23.71 -11.52
N GLU A 391 0.36 -24.94 -11.06
CA GLU A 391 0.49 -26.11 -11.93
C GLU A 391 -0.92 -26.50 -12.38
N THR A 392 -1.09 -26.70 -13.69
CA THR A 392 -2.40 -27.03 -14.28
C THR A 392 -2.35 -28.41 -14.89
N SER A 393 -3.36 -29.21 -14.57
CA SER A 393 -3.61 -30.51 -15.21
C SER A 393 -5.06 -30.55 -15.68
N ILE A 394 -5.30 -31.14 -16.84
CA ILE A 394 -6.62 -31.27 -17.44
C ILE A 394 -6.99 -32.75 -17.43
N ASP A 395 -8.17 -33.08 -16.92
CA ASP A 395 -8.67 -34.45 -16.94
C ASP A 395 -9.26 -34.77 -18.31
N ASP A 396 -8.55 -35.59 -19.10
CA ASP A 396 -8.92 -35.94 -20.47
C ASP A 396 -10.36 -36.47 -20.61
N LYS A 397 -10.91 -37.11 -19.55
CA LYS A 397 -12.26 -37.67 -19.57
C LYS A 397 -13.35 -36.63 -19.33
N THR A 398 -13.10 -35.64 -18.48
CA THR A 398 -14.12 -34.70 -18.01
C THR A 398 -13.92 -33.27 -18.53
N GLY A 399 -12.73 -32.96 -19.06
CA GLY A 399 -12.31 -31.61 -19.44
C GLY A 399 -12.11 -30.67 -18.24
N LYS A 400 -12.20 -31.17 -17.00
CA LYS A 400 -12.04 -30.34 -15.80
C LYS A 400 -10.58 -29.99 -15.55
N PHE A 401 -10.38 -28.78 -15.07
CA PHE A 401 -9.07 -28.23 -14.72
C PHE A 401 -8.79 -28.49 -13.25
N TYR A 402 -7.66 -29.14 -12.98
CA TYR A 402 -7.12 -29.39 -11.66
C TYR A 402 -5.91 -28.46 -11.46
N LEU A 403 -6.09 -27.46 -10.61
CA LEU A 403 -5.13 -26.39 -10.35
C LEU A 403 -4.45 -26.64 -9.01
N LYS A 404 -3.14 -26.79 -9.02
CA LYS A 404 -2.33 -26.91 -7.81
C LYS A 404 -1.58 -25.59 -7.60
N LYS A 405 -1.98 -24.83 -6.58
CA LYS A 405 -1.42 -23.51 -6.25
C LYS A 405 -0.40 -23.64 -5.12
N ARG A 406 0.76 -22.99 -5.25
CA ARG A 406 1.80 -22.94 -4.23
C ARG A 406 2.37 -21.52 -4.11
N ALA A 407 2.72 -21.12 -2.90
CA ALA A 407 3.34 -19.85 -2.61
C ALA A 407 4.86 -19.96 -2.63
N TYR A 408 5.53 -19.03 -3.31
CA TYR A 408 6.98 -18.94 -3.39
C TYR A 408 7.43 -17.58 -2.88
N LEU A 409 8.06 -17.56 -1.71
CA LEU A 409 8.52 -16.33 -1.08
C LEU A 409 9.69 -15.73 -1.87
N ASN A 410 9.72 -14.41 -1.96
CA ASN A 410 10.79 -13.67 -2.61
C ASN A 410 11.77 -13.08 -1.59
N ASN A 411 13.06 -13.09 -1.94
CA ASN A 411 14.15 -12.57 -1.12
C ASN A 411 15.03 -11.56 -1.88
N THR A 412 14.53 -11.05 -3.00
CA THR A 412 15.30 -10.19 -3.90
C THR A 412 14.76 -8.77 -3.80
N GLY A 413 15.65 -7.80 -3.65
CA GLY A 413 15.29 -6.40 -3.74
C GLY A 413 15.19 -5.95 -5.19
N TYR A 414 14.34 -4.97 -5.47
CA TYR A 414 14.20 -4.38 -6.78
C TYR A 414 14.17 -2.86 -6.66
N VAL A 415 14.90 -2.15 -7.52
CA VAL A 415 14.81 -0.70 -7.63
C VAL A 415 14.09 -0.32 -8.91
N LEU A 416 12.96 0.38 -8.78
CA LEU A 416 12.22 0.96 -9.89
C LEU A 416 12.67 2.41 -10.12
N ASP A 417 13.20 2.70 -11.31
CA ASP A 417 13.30 4.07 -11.82
C ASP A 417 11.94 4.50 -12.38
N VAL A 418 11.26 5.43 -11.70
CA VAL A 418 9.88 5.81 -12.06
C VAL A 418 9.77 6.69 -13.30
N ILE A 419 10.88 7.20 -13.83
CA ILE A 419 10.90 8.00 -15.06
C ILE A 419 11.06 7.10 -16.28
N THR A 420 11.95 6.10 -16.21
CA THR A 420 12.18 5.16 -17.32
C THR A 420 11.38 3.87 -17.19
N PHE A 421 10.68 3.66 -16.07
CA PHE A 421 9.99 2.42 -15.72
C PHE A 421 10.88 1.17 -15.86
N LYS A 422 12.14 1.33 -15.45
CA LYS A 422 13.15 0.26 -15.53
C LYS A 422 13.41 -0.29 -14.14
N PHE A 423 13.28 -1.61 -13.98
CA PHE A 423 13.68 -2.31 -12.78
C PHE A 423 15.13 -2.77 -12.85
N SER A 424 15.82 -2.63 -11.72
CA SER A 424 17.14 -3.22 -11.47
C SER A 424 17.05 -4.13 -10.26
N LYS A 425 17.60 -5.33 -10.35
CA LYS A 425 17.68 -6.32 -9.28
C LYS A 425 18.76 -5.87 -8.29
N VAL A 426 18.47 -6.02 -7.00
CA VAL A 426 19.41 -5.76 -5.91
C VAL A 426 19.44 -6.98 -4.99
N GLU A 427 20.60 -7.61 -4.87
CA GLU A 427 20.79 -8.77 -4.01
C GLU A 427 21.12 -8.32 -2.58
N LEU A 428 20.38 -8.86 -1.60
CA LEU A 428 20.62 -8.55 -0.20
C LEU A 428 21.74 -9.44 0.34
N ILE A 429 22.85 -8.82 0.73
CA ILE A 429 24.00 -9.49 1.34
C ILE A 429 23.99 -9.17 2.82
N ALA A 430 23.73 -10.16 3.66
CA ALA A 430 23.75 -9.90 5.09
C ALA A 430 25.19 -9.82 5.60
N GLN A 431 25.47 -8.83 6.44
CA GLN A 431 26.76 -8.69 7.10
C GLN A 431 26.87 -9.68 8.27
N PRO A 432 27.94 -10.48 8.35
CA PRO A 432 28.22 -11.28 9.53
C PRO A 432 28.37 -10.36 10.74
N THR A 433 27.68 -10.68 11.83
CA THR A 433 27.86 -10.01 13.12
C THR A 433 28.49 -10.99 14.11
N SER A 434 29.03 -10.50 15.23
CA SER A 434 29.55 -11.35 16.30
C SER A 434 28.53 -12.38 16.82
N PHE A 435 27.24 -12.12 16.60
CA PHE A 435 26.13 -12.97 17.03
C PHE A 435 25.58 -13.87 15.91
N THR A 436 25.97 -13.68 14.65
CA THR A 436 25.40 -14.43 13.53
C THR A 436 26.45 -14.65 12.43
N ALA A 437 27.00 -15.86 12.38
CA ALA A 437 28.08 -16.22 11.46
C ALA A 437 27.65 -16.23 9.98
N TYR A 438 26.37 -16.50 9.68
CA TYR A 438 25.87 -16.59 8.30
C TYR A 438 24.38 -16.25 8.20
N PRO A 439 23.96 -14.98 8.16
CA PRO A 439 22.60 -14.69 7.73
C PRO A 439 22.61 -14.59 6.20
N SER A 440 21.87 -15.44 5.49
CA SER A 440 21.19 -14.90 4.32
C SER A 440 19.96 -14.16 4.84
N THR A 441 19.57 -13.04 4.25
CA THR A 441 18.24 -12.49 4.53
C THR A 441 17.21 -13.58 4.28
N VAL A 442 16.22 -13.70 5.17
CA VAL A 442 15.19 -14.74 5.04
C VAL A 442 14.09 -14.23 4.10
N PRO A 443 13.73 -15.00 3.04
CA PRO A 443 12.55 -14.70 2.22
C PRO A 443 11.32 -14.52 3.11
N ARG A 444 10.55 -13.45 2.88
CA ARG A 444 9.46 -13.08 3.80
C ARG A 444 8.34 -12.29 3.14
N PHE A 445 7.16 -12.31 3.74
CA PHE A 445 6.03 -11.43 3.38
C PHE A 445 5.33 -10.89 4.63
N GLY A 446 4.51 -9.85 4.47
CA GLY A 446 3.82 -9.21 5.61
C GLY A 446 4.79 -8.53 6.58
N HIS A 447 6.01 -8.23 6.15
CA HIS A 447 6.96 -7.43 6.92
C HIS A 447 6.63 -5.95 6.76
N SER A 448 7.13 -5.14 7.69
CA SER A 448 7.14 -3.69 7.55
C SER A 448 8.39 -3.23 6.83
N GLN A 449 8.26 -2.20 5.99
CA GLN A 449 9.38 -1.58 5.30
C GLN A 449 9.22 -0.06 5.30
N VAL A 450 10.24 0.64 5.79
CA VAL A 450 10.28 2.11 5.77
C VAL A 450 11.62 2.63 5.26
N SER A 451 11.62 3.79 4.62
CA SER A 451 12.84 4.50 4.25
C SER A 451 13.18 5.55 5.30
N VAL A 452 14.45 5.63 5.69
CA VAL A 452 14.93 6.63 6.65
C VAL A 452 15.58 7.77 5.87
N ALA A 453 14.79 8.81 5.59
CA ALA A 453 15.31 10.02 4.97
C ALA A 453 16.30 10.71 5.91
N HIS A 454 17.57 10.79 5.51
CA HIS A 454 18.57 11.57 6.23
C HIS A 454 18.33 13.05 5.93
N SER A 455 17.77 13.77 6.91
CA SER A 455 17.39 15.20 6.83
C SER A 455 18.56 16.16 6.56
N SER A 456 19.79 15.66 6.45
CA SER A 456 21.02 16.45 6.50
C SER A 456 21.73 16.65 5.15
N MET A 457 21.15 16.23 4.03
CA MET A 457 21.68 16.60 2.72
C MET A 457 21.29 18.05 2.37
N THR A 458 21.94 19.03 3.00
CA THR A 458 22.06 20.35 2.40
C THR A 458 22.67 20.16 1.00
N PRO A 459 22.03 20.66 -0.07
CA PRO A 459 22.57 20.50 -1.41
C PRO A 459 23.94 21.16 -1.45
N VAL A 460 25.00 20.35 -1.53
CA VAL A 460 26.36 20.84 -1.73
C VAL A 460 26.33 21.60 -3.05
N LYS A 461 26.41 22.93 -2.98
CA LYS A 461 26.53 23.78 -4.17
C LYS A 461 27.76 23.31 -4.92
N CYS A 462 27.55 22.75 -6.11
CA CYS A 462 28.65 22.31 -6.98
C CYS A 462 29.50 23.55 -7.32
N PRO A 463 30.78 23.60 -6.93
CA PRO A 463 31.63 24.79 -7.12
C PRO A 463 31.80 25.19 -8.59
N SER A 464 31.56 24.27 -9.52
CA SER A 464 31.65 24.48 -10.97
C SER A 464 30.39 25.04 -11.62
N CYS A 465 29.30 25.27 -10.87
CA CYS A 465 28.04 25.76 -11.42
C CYS A 465 27.66 27.18 -10.93
N THR A 466 28.50 27.84 -10.13
CA THR A 466 28.17 29.10 -9.45
C THR A 466 28.69 30.32 -10.20
N ASN A 467 28.27 30.54 -11.45
CA ASN A 467 28.52 31.81 -12.17
C ASN A 467 27.47 32.04 -13.28
N VAL A 468 26.18 31.97 -12.96
CA VAL A 468 25.13 32.67 -13.72
C VAL A 468 24.02 33.01 -12.73
N GLU A 469 23.96 34.27 -12.28
CA GLU A 469 22.77 34.78 -11.59
C GLU A 469 21.60 34.78 -12.58
N PRO A 470 20.41 34.28 -12.21
CA PRO A 470 19.23 34.42 -13.03
C PRO A 470 18.74 35.86 -12.88
N HIS A 471 19.04 36.72 -13.86
CA HIS A 471 18.31 37.96 -14.06
C HIS A 471 16.86 37.59 -14.43
N ASP A 472 15.90 38.02 -13.61
CA ASP A 472 14.47 37.97 -13.90
C ASP A 472 14.20 38.72 -15.22
N HIS A 473 13.80 37.99 -16.25
CA HIS A 473 13.31 38.57 -17.50
C HIS A 473 11.80 38.35 -17.61
N HIS A 474 11.08 39.48 -17.59
CA HIS A 474 9.74 39.65 -18.11
C HIS A 474 9.65 39.12 -19.56
N GLU A 475 8.68 38.25 -19.83
CA GLU A 475 8.30 37.85 -21.18
C GLU A 475 7.40 38.92 -21.81
N ASP A 476 7.96 39.73 -22.71
CA ASP A 476 7.19 40.38 -23.78
C ASP A 476 7.51 39.66 -25.10
N LEU A 477 6.48 39.01 -25.65
CA LEU A 477 6.47 38.40 -26.97
C LEU A 477 6.45 39.50 -28.04
N ASN A 478 7.48 39.54 -28.88
CA ASN A 478 7.30 40.02 -30.24
C ASN A 478 8.23 39.34 -31.25
N ASP A 479 7.67 39.27 -32.45
CA ASP A 479 7.94 38.36 -33.55
C ASP A 479 9.24 38.63 -34.34
N SER A 480 9.62 37.62 -35.13
CA SER A 480 10.25 37.71 -36.47
C SER A 480 11.77 37.42 -36.67
N ILE A 481 11.99 36.39 -37.51
CA ILE A 481 12.92 36.29 -38.67
C ILE A 481 14.35 35.71 -38.50
N LEU A 482 14.49 34.50 -39.11
CA LEU A 482 15.58 33.94 -39.93
C LEU A 482 17.06 34.29 -39.63
N SER A 483 17.88 33.26 -39.37
CA SER A 483 19.10 33.00 -40.16
C SER A 483 19.66 31.58 -39.97
N LYS A 484 20.20 31.05 -41.08
CA LYS A 484 20.92 29.77 -41.24
C LYS A 484 22.40 29.91 -40.85
N GLY A 485 23.03 28.82 -40.42
CA GLY A 485 24.50 28.61 -40.41
C GLY A 485 24.89 27.61 -39.31
N VAL A 486 25.03 26.31 -39.59
CA VAL A 486 26.24 25.57 -40.04
C VAL A 486 27.41 25.58 -39.05
N SER A 487 27.89 24.35 -38.75
CA SER A 487 29.19 23.96 -38.16
C SER A 487 29.34 24.16 -36.64
N SER A 488 30.17 23.42 -35.89
CA SER A 488 30.79 22.10 -35.97
C SER A 488 31.61 21.96 -34.68
N ASN A 489 31.91 20.72 -34.31
CA ASN A 489 33.02 20.29 -33.45
C ASN A 489 32.87 20.36 -31.92
N SER A 490 32.91 19.13 -31.37
CA SER A 490 33.46 18.76 -30.08
C SER A 490 34.94 19.18 -29.95
N PRO A 491 35.52 19.09 -28.74
CA PRO A 491 36.42 17.96 -28.55
C PRO A 491 36.40 17.32 -27.15
N TYR A 492 36.47 15.99 -27.19
CA TYR A 492 37.37 15.08 -26.46
C TYR A 492 37.83 15.39 -25.02
N SER A 493 37.41 14.44 -24.19
CA SER A 493 37.99 13.95 -22.94
C SER A 493 39.51 13.69 -22.97
N LEU A 494 40.18 13.99 -21.85
CA LEU A 494 41.50 13.46 -21.47
C LEU A 494 41.40 12.64 -20.17
N PRO A 495 42.15 11.54 -20.03
CA PRO A 495 42.14 10.68 -18.85
C PRO A 495 43.15 11.15 -17.78
N ILE A 496 42.72 11.19 -16.52
CA ILE A 496 43.57 11.46 -15.37
C ILE A 496 44.31 10.17 -14.96
N ARG A 497 45.63 10.29 -14.86
CA ARG A 497 46.59 9.25 -14.46
C ARG A 497 46.39 8.81 -13.01
N THR A 498 46.45 7.51 -12.81
CA THR A 498 46.65 6.82 -11.53
C THR A 498 48.15 6.77 -11.21
N GLU A 499 48.57 7.45 -10.15
CA GLU A 499 49.88 7.21 -9.51
C GLU A 499 49.67 6.48 -8.18
N SER A 500 50.31 5.33 -8.09
CA SER A 500 50.44 4.44 -6.95
C SER A 500 51.58 4.92 -6.03
N ASN A 501 51.32 4.99 -4.73
CA ASN A 501 52.37 4.98 -3.72
C ASN A 501 51.97 4.08 -2.53
N PRO A 502 52.77 3.06 -2.18
CA PRO A 502 52.54 2.23 -1.00
C PRO A 502 53.40 2.70 0.19
N SER A 503 52.83 2.62 1.39
CA SER A 503 53.48 2.22 2.66
C SER A 503 52.89 2.97 3.86
N LYS A 504 52.27 2.24 4.79
CA LYS A 504 52.85 1.94 6.12
C LYS A 504 51.81 1.24 6.99
N ALA A 505 52.25 0.12 7.54
CA ALA A 505 51.55 -0.70 8.52
C ALA A 505 51.41 0.03 9.86
N GLY A 506 50.28 -0.17 10.53
CA GLY A 506 50.04 0.28 11.91
C GLY A 506 48.70 -0.25 12.46
N THR A 507 48.80 -1.29 13.30
CA THR A 507 47.90 -1.70 14.40
C THR A 507 46.39 -1.89 14.15
N PRO A 508 45.83 -3.10 14.37
CA PRO A 508 44.39 -3.34 14.30
C PRO A 508 43.79 -3.28 15.71
N GLU A 509 43.36 -2.10 16.16
CA GLU A 509 42.47 -2.00 17.32
C GLU A 509 41.77 -0.63 17.33
N ARG A 510 40.73 -0.48 16.50
CA ARG A 510 39.76 0.61 16.64
C ARG A 510 38.34 0.09 16.41
N ILE A 511 37.72 -0.14 17.57
CA ILE A 511 36.29 -0.15 17.89
C ILE A 511 35.39 0.39 16.77
N LEU A 512 34.62 -0.52 16.17
CA LEU A 512 33.46 -0.28 15.31
C LEU A 512 32.33 0.34 16.15
N ASN A 513 32.36 1.65 16.35
CA ASN A 513 31.16 2.38 16.74
C ASN A 513 30.41 2.80 15.48
N ASN A 514 29.51 1.91 15.02
CA ASN A 514 28.53 2.13 13.96
C ASN A 514 27.44 3.12 14.43
N LYS A 515 27.83 4.34 14.81
CA LYS A 515 26.83 5.39 15.06
C LYS A 515 26.22 5.82 13.72
N LEU A 516 24.90 5.76 13.62
CA LEU A 516 24.05 6.12 12.47
C LEU A 516 24.25 7.55 11.92
N SER A 517 25.17 8.34 12.50
CA SER A 517 25.35 9.77 12.27
C SER A 517 26.54 10.16 11.35
N GLY A 518 27.33 9.22 10.81
CA GLY A 518 28.57 9.51 10.07
C GLY A 518 28.48 9.71 8.55
N SER A 519 27.32 9.48 7.92
CA SER A 519 27.20 9.27 6.47
C SER A 519 26.63 10.48 5.71
N LEU A 520 27.26 11.66 5.86
CA LEU A 520 26.74 12.89 5.25
C LEU A 520 27.01 13.06 3.74
N ASN A 521 27.84 12.19 3.13
CA ASN A 521 28.17 12.23 1.70
C ASN A 521 28.12 10.87 0.97
N SER A 522 27.77 9.77 1.65
CA SER A 522 28.09 8.41 1.19
C SER A 522 27.32 7.91 -0.04
N GLY A 523 26.23 8.57 -0.44
CA GLY A 523 25.34 8.01 -1.46
C GLY A 523 24.70 6.68 -1.02
N VAL A 524 24.59 6.42 0.28
CA VAL A 524 23.88 5.24 0.80
C VAL A 524 22.50 5.66 1.27
N TYR A 525 21.49 4.87 0.90
CA TYR A 525 20.12 5.01 1.38
C TYR A 525 19.78 3.88 2.33
N THR A 526 19.16 4.22 3.46
CA THR A 526 18.84 3.26 4.53
C THR A 526 17.37 2.91 4.51
N ILE A 527 17.07 1.61 4.50
CA ILE A 527 15.74 1.04 4.61
C ILE A 527 15.70 0.17 5.87
N LEU A 528 14.63 0.26 6.64
CA LEU A 528 14.39 -0.63 7.76
C LEU A 528 13.36 -1.68 7.36
N VAL A 529 13.62 -2.94 7.67
CA VAL A 529 12.70 -4.06 7.46
C VAL A 529 12.48 -4.80 8.78
N MET A 530 11.22 -4.96 9.19
CA MET A 530 10.89 -5.60 10.47
C MET A 530 9.87 -6.72 10.31
N GLY A 531 10.16 -7.85 10.97
CA GLY A 531 9.22 -8.96 11.15
C GLY A 531 8.78 -9.61 9.83
N GLY A 532 7.52 -10.04 9.79
CA GLY A 532 6.92 -10.77 8.67
C GLY A 532 6.89 -12.28 8.90
N TYR A 533 6.33 -13.00 7.93
CA TYR A 533 6.31 -14.46 7.89
C TYR A 533 7.43 -15.00 7.00
N ARG A 534 8.12 -16.03 7.48
CA ARG A 534 8.93 -16.92 6.64
C ARG A 534 8.21 -18.25 6.46
N GLN A 535 8.57 -18.99 5.43
CA GLN A 535 8.09 -20.34 5.19
C GLN A 535 8.93 -21.34 6.01
N SER A 536 8.28 -22.19 6.82
CA SER A 536 8.91 -23.25 7.64
C SER A 536 8.77 -24.66 7.04
N GLY A 537 7.83 -24.84 6.12
CA GLY A 537 7.58 -26.08 5.37
C GLY A 537 6.79 -25.78 4.09
N ASP A 538 6.29 -26.79 3.39
CA ASP A 538 5.64 -26.59 2.08
C ASP A 538 4.47 -25.59 2.12
N ASP A 539 3.69 -25.55 3.21
CA ASP A 539 2.55 -24.66 3.39
C ASP A 539 2.38 -24.20 4.86
N ASP A 540 3.47 -24.01 5.61
CA ASP A 540 3.39 -23.41 6.96
C ASP A 540 4.31 -22.20 7.10
N TYR A 541 3.88 -21.27 7.95
CA TYR A 541 4.45 -19.94 8.05
C TYR A 541 4.76 -19.59 9.50
N THR A 542 6.00 -19.18 9.75
CA THR A 542 6.48 -18.78 11.07
C THR A 542 6.80 -17.29 11.09
N VAL A 543 6.40 -16.60 12.14
CA VAL A 543 6.69 -15.18 12.31
C VAL A 543 8.13 -14.92 12.70
N LEU A 544 8.64 -13.77 12.25
CA LEU A 544 9.97 -13.28 12.52
C LEU A 544 9.94 -12.18 13.61
N ARG A 545 11.05 -12.04 14.35
CA ARG A 545 11.27 -11.03 15.41
C ARG A 545 12.46 -10.12 15.11
N ASP A 546 12.89 -10.07 13.86
CA ASP A 546 14.11 -9.38 13.46
C ASP A 546 13.81 -7.96 12.97
N LEU A 547 14.81 -7.08 13.15
CA LEU A 547 14.87 -5.76 12.55
C LEU A 547 16.16 -5.67 11.73
N TRP A 548 16.02 -5.34 10.46
CA TRP A 548 17.12 -5.24 9.51
C TRP A 548 17.29 -3.81 9.04
N LYS A 549 18.54 -3.36 9.01
CA LYS A 549 19.00 -2.17 8.30
C LYS A 549 19.53 -2.58 6.93
N ILE A 550 18.88 -2.16 5.86
CA ILE A 550 19.31 -2.39 4.48
C ILE A 550 19.92 -1.10 3.92
N GLU A 551 21.17 -1.18 3.50
CA GLU A 551 21.95 -0.07 2.96
C GLU A 551 22.11 -0.24 1.44
N VAL A 552 21.40 0.60 0.69
CA VAL A 552 21.43 0.62 -0.77
C VAL A 552 22.43 1.67 -1.25
N THR A 553 23.57 1.23 -1.78
CA THR A 553 24.68 2.11 -2.18
C THR A 553 24.48 2.65 -3.59
N VAL A 554 24.70 3.95 -3.79
CA VAL A 554 24.77 4.61 -5.10
C VAL A 554 26.16 4.44 -5.69
N THR A 555 26.24 3.84 -6.87
CA THR A 555 27.49 3.67 -7.63
C THR A 555 27.76 4.82 -8.60
N ALA A 556 26.72 5.47 -9.11
CA ALA A 556 26.87 6.64 -9.97
C ALA A 556 25.69 7.62 -9.83
N ARG A 557 25.97 8.91 -10.00
CA ARG A 557 24.96 9.98 -10.04
C ARG A 557 24.91 10.57 -11.46
N GLY A 558 23.71 10.73 -12.01
CA GLY A 558 23.48 11.36 -13.31
C GLY A 558 22.62 12.62 -13.21
N LYS A 559 22.34 13.23 -14.37
CA LYS A 559 21.43 14.38 -14.46
C LYS A 559 20.00 14.01 -14.06
N ARG A 560 19.19 15.02 -13.70
CA ARG A 560 17.75 14.86 -13.39
C ARG A 560 17.49 13.80 -12.30
N ASN A 561 18.25 13.87 -11.20
CA ASN A 561 18.15 12.97 -10.06
C ASN A 561 18.27 11.48 -10.43
N TYR A 562 19.01 11.16 -11.50
CA TYR A 562 19.31 9.78 -11.84
C TYR A 562 20.36 9.23 -10.87
N PHE A 563 20.11 8.04 -10.34
CA PHE A 563 21.03 7.32 -9.47
C PHE A 563 21.15 5.90 -10.00
N LYS A 564 22.39 5.46 -10.24
CA LYS A 564 22.70 4.06 -10.44
C LYS A 564 23.04 3.47 -9.08
N PHE A 565 22.33 2.43 -8.68
CA PHE A 565 22.59 1.71 -7.43
C PHE A 565 23.55 0.55 -7.68
N ALA A 566 24.16 0.04 -6.62
CA ALA A 566 24.89 -1.21 -6.67
C ALA A 566 23.91 -2.38 -6.91
N ASP A 567 24.40 -3.44 -7.54
CA ASP A 567 23.61 -4.67 -7.75
C ASP A 567 23.42 -5.45 -6.45
N THR A 568 24.06 -5.01 -5.36
CA THR A 568 23.97 -5.57 -4.02
C THR A 568 23.63 -4.48 -3.00
N ALA A 569 22.90 -4.84 -1.95
CA ALA A 569 22.65 -4.00 -0.79
C ALA A 569 23.06 -4.75 0.48
N LEU A 570 23.66 -4.02 1.43
CA LEU A 570 24.16 -4.60 2.67
C LEU A 570 23.01 -4.65 3.67
N ALA A 571 22.74 -5.82 4.23
CA ALA A 571 21.71 -6.02 5.25
C ALA A 571 22.38 -6.31 6.61
N THR A 572 22.18 -5.42 7.58
CA THR A 572 22.74 -5.55 8.93
C THR A 572 21.58 -5.72 9.90
N MET A 573 21.58 -6.82 10.64
CA MET A 573 20.56 -7.07 11.66
C MET A 573 20.88 -6.24 12.91
N PHE A 574 19.88 -5.56 13.47
CA PHE A 574 20.03 -4.97 14.80
C PHE A 574 20.13 -6.09 15.84
N PRO A 575 21.05 -6.00 16.82
CA PRO A 575 21.21 -7.03 17.82
C PRO A 575 19.90 -7.19 18.62
N CYS A 576 19.28 -8.36 18.49
CA CYS A 576 18.10 -8.73 19.28
C CYS A 576 18.55 -9.27 20.64
N VAL A 577 17.75 -9.01 21.68
CA VAL A 577 17.88 -9.66 22.99
C VAL A 577 17.73 -11.18 22.82
N PRO A 578 18.48 -12.03 23.55
CA PRO A 578 18.44 -13.49 23.41
C PRO A 578 17.01 -14.08 23.38
N LEU A 579 16.84 -15.11 22.56
CA LEU A 579 15.55 -15.71 22.15
C LEU A 579 14.71 -16.29 23.29
N ASP A 580 15.31 -16.54 24.46
CA ASP A 580 14.73 -17.42 25.48
C ASP A 580 13.94 -16.68 26.57
N LEU A 581 13.79 -15.36 26.47
CA LEU A 581 13.01 -14.55 27.40
C LEU A 581 12.04 -13.66 26.62
N ASP A 582 10.76 -13.68 27.00
CA ASP A 582 9.78 -12.66 26.64
C ASP A 582 10.23 -11.32 27.23
N CYS A 583 11.17 -10.70 26.53
CA CYS A 583 11.82 -9.50 27.00
C CYS A 583 10.86 -8.32 26.80
N PRO A 584 10.50 -7.58 27.86
CA PRO A 584 9.60 -6.42 27.77
C PRO A 584 10.23 -5.25 27.00
N THR A 585 11.49 -5.36 26.58
CA THR A 585 12.19 -4.33 25.81
C THR A 585 12.10 -4.52 24.30
N TRP A 586 11.55 -5.64 23.80
CA TRP A 586 11.50 -5.87 22.35
C TRP A 586 10.12 -6.38 21.90
N PRO A 587 9.56 -5.89 20.77
CA PRO A 587 8.27 -6.34 20.27
C PRO A 587 8.16 -7.86 20.10
N ALA A 588 7.02 -8.45 20.44
CA ALA A 588 6.76 -9.86 20.15
C ALA A 588 6.90 -10.18 18.64
N LYS A 589 7.16 -11.46 18.29
CA LYS A 589 7.28 -11.91 16.89
C LYS A 589 5.96 -11.64 16.16
N ARG A 590 6.00 -10.93 15.03
CA ARG A 590 4.78 -10.45 14.37
C ARG A 590 4.94 -10.18 12.89
N ALA A 591 3.82 -10.22 12.19
CA ALA A 591 3.67 -9.83 10.79
C ALA A 591 2.40 -8.98 10.61
N PHE A 592 2.30 -8.30 9.47
CA PHE A 592 1.18 -7.43 9.09
C PHE A 592 0.82 -6.39 10.17
N HIS A 593 1.83 -5.93 10.91
CA HIS A 593 1.73 -4.76 11.76
C HIS A 593 1.85 -3.51 10.89
N ALA A 594 1.27 -2.40 11.36
CA ALA A 594 1.46 -1.13 10.69
C ALA A 594 2.75 -0.46 11.17
N CYS A 595 3.39 0.33 10.31
CA CYS A 595 4.61 1.06 10.66
C CYS A 595 4.64 2.44 10.00
N GLN A 596 5.32 3.38 10.64
CA GLN A 596 5.58 4.71 10.10
C GLN A 596 6.78 5.35 10.82
N VAL A 597 7.57 6.17 10.12
CA VAL A 597 8.67 6.93 10.73
C VAL A 597 8.17 8.32 11.15
N PHE A 598 8.47 8.70 12.39
CA PHE A 598 8.18 10.00 12.98
C PHE A 598 9.48 10.74 13.31
N ASP A 599 9.34 12.05 13.47
CA ASP A 599 10.38 12.85 14.12
C ASP A 599 10.34 12.56 15.61
N THR A 600 11.46 12.25 16.25
CA THR A 600 11.51 11.91 17.68
C THR A 600 10.92 13.03 18.53
N ALA A 601 11.27 14.27 18.22
CA ALA A 601 10.72 15.47 18.89
C ALA A 601 9.19 15.65 18.71
N SER A 602 8.54 14.94 17.77
CA SER A 602 7.08 14.96 17.61
C SER A 602 6.36 13.89 18.42
N LEU A 603 7.12 12.94 19.01
CA LEU A 603 6.60 11.90 19.89
C LEU A 603 6.63 12.33 21.36
N ASP A 604 7.52 13.27 21.71
CA ASP A 604 7.57 13.86 23.04
C ASP A 604 6.28 14.66 23.28
N GLU A 605 5.62 14.44 24.42
CA GLU A 605 4.44 15.22 24.83
C GLU A 605 4.92 16.66 25.07
N PRO A 606 4.54 17.64 24.21
CA PRO A 606 4.92 19.01 24.46
C PRO A 606 4.27 19.44 25.76
N THR A 607 5.01 20.15 26.61
CA THR A 607 4.38 20.83 27.72
C THR A 607 3.32 21.81 27.20
N LEU A 608 2.27 22.07 27.96
CA LEU A 608 1.21 23.03 27.56
C LEU A 608 1.81 24.39 27.16
N GLU A 609 2.88 24.80 27.84
CA GLU A 609 3.62 26.02 27.55
C GLU A 609 4.32 25.95 26.18
N GLU A 610 4.99 24.85 25.86
CA GLU A 610 5.60 24.62 24.55
C GLU A 610 4.54 24.57 23.45
N GLU A 611 3.41 23.90 23.66
CA GLU A 611 2.32 23.83 22.68
C GLU A 611 1.77 25.23 22.38
N LEU A 612 1.52 26.03 23.43
CA LEU A 612 1.07 27.40 23.31
C LEU A 612 2.11 28.29 22.62
N GLN A 613 3.39 28.14 22.96
CA GLN A 613 4.50 28.88 22.35
C GLN A 613 4.65 28.54 20.86
N ILE A 614 4.56 27.26 20.49
CA ILE A 614 4.60 26.78 19.10
C ILE A 614 3.41 27.33 18.31
N MET A 615 2.21 27.28 18.88
CA MET A 615 1.01 27.83 18.26
C MET A 615 1.14 29.34 18.04
N LEU A 616 1.57 30.09 19.06
CA LEU A 616 1.78 31.53 18.97
C LEU A 616 2.87 31.88 17.94
N ALA A 617 3.95 31.12 17.88
CA ALA A 617 5.02 31.31 16.89
C ALA A 617 4.51 31.03 15.46
N SER A 618 3.69 29.99 15.28
CA SER A 618 3.05 29.66 13.99
C SER A 618 2.08 30.76 13.56
N LEU A 619 1.23 31.23 14.48
CA LEU A 619 0.30 32.33 14.23
C LEU A 619 1.06 33.61 13.86
N LYS A 620 2.09 34.00 14.62
CA LYS A 620 2.93 35.17 14.30
C LYS A 620 3.63 35.05 12.95
N ARG A 621 4.08 33.85 12.57
CA ARG A 621 4.77 33.61 11.29
C ARG A 621 3.82 33.69 10.10
N ASN A 622 2.59 33.18 10.25
CA ASN A 622 1.64 33.04 9.14
C ASN A 622 0.64 34.20 9.03
N PHE A 623 0.44 34.94 10.13
CA PHE A 623 -0.45 36.08 10.20
C PHE A 623 0.36 37.32 10.59
N SER A 624 0.97 37.98 9.61
CA SER A 624 1.40 39.37 9.77
C SER A 624 0.15 40.24 9.76
N VAL A 625 -0.22 40.79 10.91
CA VAL A 625 -1.16 41.91 10.93
C VAL A 625 -0.39 43.09 10.35
N ASP A 626 -0.62 43.38 9.07
CA ASP A 626 -0.16 44.63 8.48
C ASP A 626 -0.78 45.74 9.31
N GLY A 627 0.03 46.33 10.20
CA GLY A 627 -0.34 47.47 11.02
C GLY A 627 -0.61 48.63 10.11
N GLY A 628 -1.83 48.71 9.61
CA GLY A 628 -2.30 49.80 8.76
C GLY A 628 -1.96 51.12 9.44
N SER A 629 -1.08 51.88 8.80
CA SER A 629 -0.81 53.27 9.13
C SER A 629 -2.14 54.00 9.19
N ALA A 630 -2.60 54.29 10.41
CA ALA A 630 -3.74 55.17 10.64
C ALA A 630 -3.43 56.50 9.96
N ALA A 631 -4.20 56.78 8.91
CA ALA A 631 -4.16 58.01 8.16
C ALA A 631 -4.20 59.22 9.11
N LYS A 632 -3.08 59.95 9.19
CA LYS A 632 -3.10 61.36 9.59
C LYS A 632 -3.62 62.16 8.39
N SER A 633 -4.93 62.14 8.17
CA SER A 633 -5.59 63.20 7.42
C SER A 633 -5.91 64.34 8.39
N SER A 634 -5.10 65.38 8.37
CA SER A 634 -5.51 66.67 8.91
C SER A 634 -5.04 67.81 8.00
N ASN A 635 -6.03 68.37 7.32
CA ASN A 635 -6.23 69.79 7.02
C ASN A 635 -5.09 70.58 6.37
N GLN A 636 -5.18 70.75 5.04
CA GLN A 636 -5.09 72.10 4.47
C GLN A 636 -5.88 72.21 3.16
N ALA A 637 -7.11 72.73 3.30
CA ALA A 637 -7.83 73.36 2.21
C ALA A 637 -7.37 74.82 2.04
N GLN A 638 -7.63 75.36 0.84
CA GLN A 638 -7.56 76.78 0.41
C GLN A 638 -6.21 77.35 -0.06
N ARG A 639 -6.03 77.40 -1.40
CA ARG A 639 -6.22 78.61 -2.25
C ARG A 639 -5.79 78.30 -3.70
N ARG A 640 -6.75 78.24 -4.63
CA ARG A 640 -7.03 79.25 -5.67
C ARG A 640 -5.94 79.47 -6.73
N ARG A 641 -6.36 79.18 -7.97
CA ARG A 641 -6.22 79.95 -9.23
C ARG A 641 -4.94 79.85 -10.06
N SER A 642 -5.14 79.22 -11.22
CA SER A 642 -4.85 79.68 -12.59
C SER A 642 -3.41 79.77 -13.12
N ALA A 643 -3.33 79.32 -14.38
CA ALA A 643 -2.41 79.70 -15.45
C ALA A 643 -1.08 78.93 -15.56
N THR A 644 -0.99 78.19 -16.67
CA THR A 644 0.12 78.11 -17.62
C THR A 644 1.45 78.70 -17.17
N PHE A 645 2.51 77.89 -17.09
CA PHE A 645 3.83 78.21 -17.68
C PHE A 645 4.75 76.98 -17.65
N LYS A 646 5.51 76.80 -18.73
CA LYS A 646 6.66 75.90 -18.83
C LYS A 646 7.84 76.52 -18.08
N SER A 647 8.67 75.72 -17.42
CA SER A 647 10.14 75.87 -17.48
C SER A 647 10.84 74.72 -16.78
N ASP A 648 11.91 74.26 -17.43
CA ASP A 648 13.03 73.52 -16.88
C ASP A 648 13.57 74.15 -15.58
N THR A 649 14.04 73.30 -14.65
CA THR A 649 15.35 73.39 -14.00
C THR A 649 15.56 72.17 -13.08
N ASP A 650 16.49 71.32 -13.48
CA ASP A 650 17.67 70.86 -12.74
C ASP A 650 17.77 70.99 -11.19
N ILE A 651 18.39 69.94 -10.62
CA ILE A 651 19.15 69.84 -9.36
C ILE A 651 18.30 69.70 -8.07
N ASP A 652 18.26 68.49 -7.49
CA ASP A 652 19.17 68.19 -6.36
C ASP A 652 19.21 66.69 -6.02
N GLN A 653 20.43 66.16 -5.99
CA GLN A 653 20.78 64.88 -5.39
C GLN A 653 20.78 65.06 -3.86
N GLN A 654 19.88 64.38 -3.17
CA GLN A 654 20.08 64.08 -1.75
C GLN A 654 20.04 62.58 -1.53
N SER A 655 21.25 62.04 -1.39
CA SER A 655 21.58 60.81 -0.71
C SER A 655 20.98 60.82 0.69
N SER A 656 19.89 60.08 0.87
CA SER A 656 19.41 59.70 2.20
C SER A 656 20.08 58.40 2.59
N ASP A 657 21.07 58.50 3.47
CA ASP A 657 21.65 57.39 4.21
C ASP A 657 20.54 56.59 4.91
N CYS A 658 20.26 55.38 4.39
CA CYS A 658 19.52 54.38 5.15
C CYS A 658 20.46 53.80 6.21
N GLU A 659 20.39 54.34 7.42
CA GLU A 659 20.90 53.69 8.63
C GLU A 659 20.33 52.27 8.70
N LEU A 660 21.21 51.29 8.51
CA LEU A 660 20.96 49.88 8.69
C LEU A 660 20.70 49.62 10.18
N ASP A 661 19.47 49.23 10.49
CA ASP A 661 19.03 48.80 11.81
C ASP A 661 19.84 47.54 12.24
N PRO A 662 20.64 47.56 13.32
CA PRO A 662 21.53 46.44 13.69
C PRO A 662 20.83 45.25 14.33
N LEU A 663 19.49 45.23 14.39
CA LEU A 663 18.73 44.28 15.21
C LEU A 663 18.21 43.04 14.47
N THR A 664 18.46 42.88 13.17
CA THR A 664 18.30 41.60 12.47
C THR A 664 19.61 40.82 12.46
N ALA A 665 20.18 40.55 13.64
CA ALA A 665 21.07 39.42 13.79
C ALA A 665 20.24 38.18 13.45
N ARG A 666 20.38 37.70 12.21
CA ARG A 666 19.93 36.37 11.78
C ARG A 666 20.55 35.38 12.76
N GLU A 667 19.80 35.01 13.79
CA GLU A 667 20.05 33.79 14.54
C GLU A 667 20.00 32.68 13.51
N SER A 668 21.18 32.27 13.03
CA SER A 668 21.37 31.01 12.36
C SER A 668 21.10 29.96 13.43
N SER A 669 19.82 29.69 13.67
CA SER A 669 19.36 28.62 14.52
C SER A 669 19.96 27.35 13.93
N HIS A 670 21.04 26.90 14.57
CA HIS A 670 21.61 25.59 14.30
C HIS A 670 20.53 24.59 14.68
N SER A 671 19.72 24.22 13.69
CA SER A 671 18.67 23.22 13.84
C SER A 671 19.37 21.95 14.31
N ARG A 672 19.20 21.60 15.58
CA ARG A 672 19.67 20.32 16.09
C ARG A 672 19.11 19.23 15.17
N PRO A 673 19.91 18.23 14.80
CA PRO A 673 19.42 17.13 14.00
C PRO A 673 18.19 16.55 14.71
N VAL A 674 17.05 16.60 14.03
CA VAL A 674 15.81 16.05 14.57
C VAL A 674 15.94 14.54 14.44
N GLY A 675 16.02 13.86 15.59
CA GLY A 675 16.03 12.39 15.66
C GLY A 675 14.84 11.78 14.93
N LYS A 676 14.98 10.51 14.58
CA LYS A 676 13.91 9.75 13.91
C LYS A 676 13.54 8.54 14.75
N THR A 677 12.25 8.24 14.80
CA THR A 677 11.74 7.08 15.52
C THR A 677 10.83 6.27 14.62
N LEU A 678 11.10 4.98 14.49
CA LEU A 678 10.21 4.03 13.84
C LEU A 678 9.11 3.65 14.83
N VAL A 679 7.87 3.95 14.47
CA VAL A 679 6.68 3.56 15.23
C VAL A 679 6.05 2.35 14.57
N ILE A 680 5.74 1.32 15.36
CA ILE A 680 4.96 0.16 14.91
C ILE A 680 3.72 -0.03 15.79
N HIS A 681 2.66 -0.58 15.20
CA HIS A 681 1.42 -0.90 15.89
C HIS A 681 0.82 -2.24 15.44
N GLY A 682 0.40 -3.03 16.43
CA GLY A 682 -0.35 -4.26 16.25
C GLY A 682 0.38 -5.36 15.48
N GLY A 683 -0.33 -6.04 14.58
CA GLY A 683 0.13 -7.22 13.84
C GLY A 683 -0.32 -8.54 14.47
N SER A 684 0.14 -9.66 13.91
CA SER A 684 -0.21 -10.99 14.43
C SER A 684 0.96 -11.96 14.38
N ASN A 685 0.94 -12.93 15.30
CA ASN A 685 1.80 -14.11 15.27
C ASN A 685 1.14 -15.35 14.64
N LYS A 686 0.02 -15.17 13.91
CA LYS A 686 -0.93 -16.18 13.37
C LYS A 686 -2.16 -16.33 14.25
N ASP A 687 -1.95 -16.48 15.56
CA ASP A 687 -3.02 -16.82 16.50
C ASP A 687 -3.46 -15.60 17.31
N GLN A 688 -2.48 -14.88 17.84
CA GLN A 688 -2.66 -13.67 18.61
C GLN A 688 -2.54 -12.45 17.70
N VAL A 689 -3.43 -11.49 17.91
CA VAL A 689 -3.42 -10.16 17.32
C VAL A 689 -2.99 -9.18 18.40
N TYR A 690 -1.89 -8.48 18.15
CA TYR A 690 -1.35 -7.51 19.07
C TYR A 690 -2.07 -6.16 18.92
N GLY A 691 -2.15 -5.42 20.03
CA GLY A 691 -2.67 -4.04 20.07
C GLY A 691 -1.73 -3.06 20.76
N ASP A 692 -0.48 -3.48 20.96
CA ASP A 692 0.59 -2.69 21.55
C ASP A 692 1.24 -1.74 20.53
N MET A 693 1.86 -0.68 21.05
CA MET A 693 2.62 0.29 20.29
C MET A 693 4.08 0.30 20.74
N TRP A 694 4.99 0.31 19.77
CA TRP A 694 6.42 0.30 20.04
C TRP A 694 7.15 1.35 19.23
N PHE A 695 8.15 1.95 19.86
CA PHE A 695 9.03 2.97 19.30
C PHE A 695 10.44 2.42 19.24
N PHE A 696 11.05 2.49 18.06
CA PHE A 696 12.47 2.24 17.87
C PHE A 696 13.16 3.54 17.55
N ASP A 697 13.90 4.06 18.54
CA ASP A 697 14.67 5.29 18.38
C ASP A 697 15.91 4.99 17.54
N LEU A 698 16.05 5.69 16.40
CA LEU A 698 17.14 5.46 15.45
C LEU A 698 18.46 6.09 15.91
N ASP A 699 18.47 6.94 16.93
CA ASP A 699 19.70 7.51 17.47
C ASP A 699 20.27 6.63 18.58
N THR A 700 19.42 6.06 19.44
CA THR A 700 19.84 5.15 20.51
C THR A 700 19.87 3.68 20.10
N GLU A 701 19.17 3.32 19.02
CA GLU A 701 18.93 1.94 18.58
C GLU A 701 18.20 1.09 19.65
N GLU A 702 17.37 1.74 20.47
CA GLU A 702 16.61 1.09 21.54
C GLU A 702 15.11 1.06 21.22
N TRP A 703 14.48 -0.04 21.63
CA TRP A 703 13.04 -0.19 21.61
C TRP A 703 12.43 0.25 22.94
N SER A 704 11.33 0.99 22.88
CA SER A 704 10.50 1.31 24.03
C SER A 704 9.03 1.01 23.70
N ARG A 705 8.32 0.42 24.67
CA ARG A 705 6.87 0.21 24.55
C ARG A 705 6.16 1.50 24.97
N SER A 706 5.28 2.00 24.13
CA SER A 706 4.45 3.16 24.45
C SER A 706 3.06 2.70 24.90
N PRO A 707 2.57 3.13 26.07
CA PRO A 707 1.19 2.88 26.45
C PRO A 707 0.26 3.68 25.53
N THR A 708 -0.89 3.08 25.22
CA THR A 708 -1.97 3.73 24.48
C THR A 708 -3.19 3.90 25.37
N TYR A 709 -3.95 4.94 25.09
CA TYR A 709 -5.09 5.35 25.91
C TYR A 709 -6.36 5.48 25.06
N MET A 710 -7.50 5.38 25.72
CA MET A 710 -8.80 5.76 25.21
C MET A 710 -9.42 6.82 26.11
N VAL A 711 -10.34 7.60 25.56
CA VAL A 711 -11.18 8.50 26.36
C VAL A 711 -12.39 7.72 26.84
N GLY A 712 -12.49 7.46 28.15
CA GLY A 712 -13.67 6.85 28.76
C GLY A 712 -14.88 7.80 28.74
N ASN A 713 -16.07 7.28 29.08
CA ASN A 713 -17.32 8.06 29.11
C ASN A 713 -17.28 9.29 30.02
N ASN A 714 -16.36 9.32 30.99
CA ASN A 714 -16.13 10.42 31.92
C ASN A 714 -15.03 11.39 31.47
N GLY A 715 -14.56 11.29 30.22
CA GLY A 715 -13.43 12.06 29.69
C GLY A 715 -12.06 11.60 30.22
N LYS A 716 -12.01 10.62 31.13
CA LYS A 716 -10.77 10.16 31.77
C LYS A 716 -10.03 9.22 30.82
N ARG A 717 -8.70 9.38 30.74
CA ARG A 717 -7.84 8.48 29.96
C ARG A 717 -7.80 7.10 30.63
N ILE A 718 -8.20 6.08 29.89
CA ILE A 718 -8.13 4.67 30.31
C ILE A 718 -7.09 3.99 29.42
N GLN A 719 -6.14 3.28 30.01
CA GLN A 719 -5.17 2.52 29.22
C GLN A 719 -5.90 1.40 28.47
N GLY A 720 -5.69 1.34 27.16
CA GLY A 720 -6.41 0.43 26.28
C GLY A 720 -5.59 0.09 25.05
N ASP A 721 -5.70 -1.18 24.63
CA ASP A 721 -4.98 -1.72 23.48
C ASP A 721 -5.95 -1.87 22.29
N LEU A 722 -5.51 -1.46 21.10
CA LEU A 722 -6.28 -1.57 19.86
C LEU A 722 -5.78 -2.78 19.05
N THR A 723 -6.33 -3.98 19.34
CA THR A 723 -5.86 -5.21 18.69
C THR A 723 -6.22 -5.24 17.20
N MET A 724 -5.20 -5.13 16.33
CA MET A 724 -5.41 -5.04 14.89
C MET A 724 -4.28 -5.69 14.07
N VAL A 725 -4.64 -6.44 13.02
CA VAL A 725 -3.71 -7.01 12.03
C VAL A 725 -4.14 -6.66 10.61
N GLY A 726 -3.19 -6.40 9.71
CA GLY A 726 -3.48 -6.09 8.31
C GLY A 726 -4.01 -4.68 8.07
N HIS A 727 -3.78 -3.77 9.02
CA HIS A 727 -4.13 -2.37 8.95
C HIS A 727 -2.93 -1.51 8.51
N THR A 728 -3.20 -0.28 8.12
CA THR A 728 -2.17 0.70 7.73
C THR A 728 -2.11 1.85 8.72
N LEU A 729 -0.92 2.39 8.98
CA LEU A 729 -0.67 3.57 9.81
C LEU A 729 -0.09 4.66 8.93
N VAL A 730 -0.71 5.83 8.90
CA VAL A 730 -0.18 7.00 8.17
C VAL A 730 -0.15 8.23 9.07
N ARG A 731 0.89 9.04 8.94
CA ARG A 731 1.03 10.31 9.67
C ARG A 731 0.18 11.39 9.00
N ALA A 732 -0.66 12.05 9.78
CA ALA A 732 -1.47 13.20 9.39
C ALA A 732 -1.20 14.36 10.36
N GLY A 733 -0.13 15.12 10.11
CA GLY A 733 0.32 16.19 11.01
C GLY A 733 0.82 15.65 12.36
N PRO A 734 0.28 16.15 13.50
CA PRO A 734 0.61 15.65 14.85
C PRO A 734 -0.19 14.40 15.24
N ALA A 735 -1.03 13.88 14.35
CA ALA A 735 -1.78 12.66 14.59
C ALA A 735 -1.36 11.56 13.61
N ALA A 736 -1.79 10.34 13.90
CA ALA A 736 -1.71 9.23 12.98
C ALA A 736 -3.09 8.61 12.77
N ILE A 737 -3.29 8.07 11.58
CA ILE A 737 -4.55 7.41 11.19
C ILE A 737 -4.26 5.94 10.97
N LEU A 738 -4.99 5.10 11.68
CA LEU A 738 -5.02 3.66 11.47
C LEU A 738 -6.27 3.32 10.65
N THR A 739 -6.09 2.57 9.57
CA THR A 739 -7.19 2.25 8.65
C THR A 739 -7.27 0.75 8.38
N GLY A 740 -8.47 0.18 8.45
CA GLY A 740 -8.76 -1.22 8.11
C GLY A 740 -8.22 -2.23 9.11
N GLY A 741 -8.06 -3.49 8.69
CA GLY A 741 -7.55 -4.59 9.52
C GLY A 741 -8.62 -5.46 10.18
N PHE A 742 -8.17 -6.53 10.82
CA PHE A 742 -8.97 -7.48 11.59
C PHE A 742 -8.63 -7.42 13.08
N THR A 743 -9.63 -7.60 13.92
CA THR A 743 -9.46 -7.72 15.37
C THR A 743 -9.09 -9.15 15.78
N GLN A 744 -8.74 -9.34 17.06
CA GLN A 744 -8.55 -10.68 17.62
C GLN A 744 -9.79 -11.58 17.46
N GLU A 745 -11.00 -11.02 17.62
CA GLU A 745 -12.26 -11.75 17.44
C GLU A 745 -12.45 -12.22 15.99
N ASP A 746 -12.16 -11.34 15.04
CA ASP A 746 -12.20 -11.69 13.61
C ASP A 746 -11.20 -12.82 13.30
N VAL A 747 -9.99 -12.78 13.89
CA VAL A 747 -8.96 -13.81 13.69
C VAL A 747 -9.36 -15.15 14.31
N LYS A 748 -9.77 -15.19 15.58
CA LYS A 748 -10.20 -16.43 16.27
C LYS A 748 -11.31 -17.15 15.49
N LYS A 749 -12.21 -16.38 14.91
CA LYS A 749 -13.36 -16.90 14.17
C LYS A 749 -12.98 -17.52 12.82
N HIS A 750 -11.95 -17.00 12.16
CA HIS A 750 -11.66 -17.29 10.76
C HIS A 750 -10.35 -18.07 10.53
N TRP A 751 -9.46 -18.10 11.52
CA TRP A 751 -8.23 -18.89 11.56
C TRP A 751 -8.22 -19.75 12.84
N PRO A 752 -9.08 -20.78 12.93
CA PRO A 752 -9.16 -21.62 14.12
C PRO A 752 -7.87 -22.44 14.27
N THR A 753 -7.08 -22.12 15.30
CA THR A 753 -5.88 -22.87 15.68
C THR A 753 -6.22 -23.85 16.81
N GLN A 754 -5.59 -25.03 16.80
CA GLN A 754 -5.94 -26.15 17.70
C GLN A 754 -5.58 -25.89 19.19
N GLN A 755 -4.82 -24.85 19.51
CA GLN A 755 -4.36 -24.58 20.88
C GLN A 755 -4.30 -23.07 21.12
N PHE A 756 -5.43 -22.47 21.53
CA PHE A 756 -5.44 -21.11 22.05
C PHE A 756 -5.33 -21.14 23.58
N VAL A 757 -4.26 -20.58 24.12
CA VAL A 757 -4.22 -20.16 25.52
C VAL A 757 -4.80 -18.75 25.54
N GLU A 758 -6.00 -18.59 26.11
CA GLU A 758 -6.56 -17.25 26.31
C GLU A 758 -5.79 -16.56 27.42
N GLU A 759 -4.85 -15.68 27.04
CA GLU A 759 -4.40 -14.64 27.94
C GLU A 759 -5.53 -13.62 28.07
N GLU A 760 -6.17 -13.58 29.24
CA GLU A 760 -7.06 -12.49 29.59
C GLU A 760 -6.24 -11.19 29.60
N SER A 761 -6.47 -10.32 28.60
CA SER A 761 -5.90 -8.98 28.64
C SER A 761 -6.57 -8.20 29.77
N PRO A 762 -5.81 -7.60 30.70
CA PRO A 762 -6.38 -6.77 31.76
C PRO A 762 -6.94 -5.43 31.24
N HIS A 763 -6.73 -5.12 29.96
CA HIS A 763 -7.09 -3.83 29.37
C HIS A 763 -8.42 -3.89 28.60
N GLU A 764 -9.19 -2.81 28.70
CA GLU A 764 -10.41 -2.64 27.91
C GLU A 764 -10.06 -2.59 26.42
N GLN A 765 -10.73 -3.42 25.61
CA GLN A 765 -10.48 -3.47 24.17
C GLN A 765 -11.19 -2.33 23.45
N VAL A 766 -10.44 -1.62 22.62
CA VAL A 766 -10.99 -0.55 21.77
C VAL A 766 -11.94 -1.18 20.75
N LYS A 767 -13.17 -0.66 20.66
CA LYS A 767 -14.12 -1.11 19.63
C LYS A 767 -13.57 -0.79 18.23
N PRO A 768 -13.58 -1.75 17.30
CA PRO A 768 -13.05 -1.54 15.96
C PRO A 768 -13.87 -0.50 15.18
N ALA A 769 -13.16 0.33 14.43
CA ALA A 769 -13.73 1.34 13.54
C ALA A 769 -13.09 1.22 12.15
N THR A 770 -13.65 1.93 11.16
CA THR A 770 -13.02 2.03 9.84
C THR A 770 -11.70 2.79 9.91
N PHE A 771 -11.71 3.87 10.70
CA PHE A 771 -10.59 4.77 10.93
C PHE A 771 -10.42 4.98 12.43
N HIS A 772 -9.21 4.82 12.91
CA HIS A 772 -8.82 5.24 14.26
C HIS A 772 -7.84 6.40 14.14
N LEU A 773 -8.15 7.48 14.83
CA LEU A 773 -7.27 8.62 14.97
C LEU A 773 -6.49 8.46 16.28
N LEU A 774 -5.18 8.36 16.16
CA LEU A 774 -4.24 8.35 17.27
C LEU A 774 -3.62 9.75 17.38
N ASN A 775 -3.88 10.43 18.49
CA ASN A 775 -3.12 11.63 18.83
C ASN A 775 -1.74 11.18 19.35
N ILE A 776 -0.68 11.58 18.64
CA ILE A 776 0.68 11.12 18.92
C ILE A 776 1.24 11.78 20.18
N GLY A 777 0.85 13.02 20.50
CA GLY A 777 1.37 13.69 21.69
C GLY A 777 0.92 13.05 23.01
N ASN A 778 -0.26 12.40 23.02
CA ASN A 778 -0.82 11.82 24.24
C ASN A 778 -1.23 10.34 24.10
N MET A 779 -0.86 9.71 22.99
CA MET A 779 -1.15 8.31 22.63
C MET A 779 -2.61 7.89 22.80
N THR A 780 -3.55 8.82 22.61
CA THR A 780 -4.98 8.56 22.80
C THR A 780 -5.65 8.24 21.48
N PHE A 781 -6.36 7.11 21.43
CA PHE A 781 -7.21 6.71 20.32
C PHE A 781 -8.58 7.39 20.37
N SER A 782 -9.07 7.74 19.18
CA SER A 782 -10.43 8.18 18.95
C SER A 782 -10.97 7.55 17.66
N ASN A 783 -12.25 7.20 17.67
CA ASN A 783 -12.88 6.58 16.51
C ASN A 783 -13.39 7.65 15.55
N LEU A 784 -13.08 7.48 14.26
CA LEU A 784 -13.66 8.24 13.18
C LEU A 784 -14.63 7.34 12.40
N PHE A 785 -15.89 7.75 12.36
CA PHE A 785 -16.96 7.00 11.72
C PHE A 785 -17.28 7.56 10.35
N VAL A 786 -17.65 6.66 9.42
CA VAL A 786 -18.10 6.99 8.08
C VAL A 786 -19.61 6.77 8.01
N GLY A 787 -20.38 7.80 7.65
CA GLY A 787 -21.84 7.68 7.55
C GLY A 787 -22.54 8.92 6.99
N GLU A 788 -23.86 8.83 6.83
CA GLU A 788 -24.72 9.95 6.46
C GLU A 788 -25.12 10.76 7.69
N GLU A 789 -24.86 12.07 7.66
CA GLU A 789 -25.17 13.04 8.71
C GLU A 789 -26.66 13.06 9.11
N HIS A 790 -27.56 12.88 8.13
CA HIS A 790 -29.00 13.05 8.31
C HIS A 790 -29.67 12.01 9.22
N ARG A 791 -29.01 10.88 9.55
CA ARG A 791 -29.59 9.85 10.41
C ARG A 791 -29.32 10.03 11.91
N VAL A 792 -28.39 10.91 12.27
CA VAL A 792 -28.11 11.18 13.69
C VAL A 792 -29.32 11.84 14.37
N GLN A 793 -30.18 12.52 13.62
CA GLN A 793 -31.35 13.21 14.14
C GLN A 793 -32.53 12.28 14.52
N SER A 794 -32.56 11.02 14.05
CA SER A 794 -33.73 10.14 14.25
C SER A 794 -33.71 9.28 15.53
N GLY A 795 -32.70 9.41 16.40
CA GLY A 795 -32.63 8.69 17.68
C GLY A 795 -32.34 7.17 17.58
N GLU A 796 -32.57 6.54 16.43
CA GLU A 796 -32.06 5.20 16.13
C GLU A 796 -30.57 5.28 15.78
N VAL A 797 -29.71 4.84 16.70
CA VAL A 797 -28.27 4.69 16.45
C VAL A 797 -28.10 3.63 15.35
N PRO A 798 -27.76 4.00 14.10
CA PRO A 798 -27.53 3.01 13.06
C PRO A 798 -26.40 2.11 13.51
N LYS A 799 -26.53 0.78 13.34
CA LYS A 799 -25.38 -0.11 13.57
C LYS A 799 -24.21 0.41 12.71
N PRO A 800 -23.09 0.80 13.33
CA PRO A 800 -21.94 1.33 12.60
C PRO A 800 -21.58 0.43 11.42
N TRP A 801 -21.25 1.03 10.27
CA TRP A 801 -20.76 0.28 9.11
C TRP A 801 -19.58 -0.63 9.49
N ALA A 802 -18.72 -0.13 10.40
CA ALA A 802 -17.61 -0.86 10.99
C ALA A 802 -18.07 -2.17 11.66
N ASP A 803 -19.19 -2.21 12.38
CA ASP A 803 -19.67 -3.43 13.05
C ASP A 803 -20.02 -4.55 12.05
N THR A 804 -20.32 -4.18 10.81
CA THR A 804 -20.74 -5.11 9.77
C THR A 804 -19.61 -5.45 8.79
N TYR A 805 -18.69 -4.50 8.55
CA TYR A 805 -17.69 -4.64 7.50
C TYR A 805 -16.29 -4.21 7.97
N ARG A 806 -15.28 -4.95 7.50
CA ARG A 806 -13.86 -4.65 7.66
C ARG A 806 -13.24 -4.31 6.32
N LEU A 807 -12.44 -3.25 6.30
CA LEU A 807 -11.51 -3.00 5.19
C LEU A 807 -10.28 -3.85 5.40
N ASN A 808 -9.89 -4.64 4.41
CA ASN A 808 -8.69 -5.49 4.47
C ASN A 808 -7.84 -5.32 3.22
N SER A 809 -6.52 -5.46 3.34
CA SER A 809 -5.59 -5.47 2.21
C SER A 809 -5.65 -4.20 1.36
N ILE A 810 -6.03 -3.10 2.01
CA ILE A 810 -6.01 -1.75 1.45
C ILE A 810 -4.60 -1.18 1.59
N VAL A 811 -4.24 -0.25 0.72
CA VAL A 811 -3.08 0.62 0.94
C VAL A 811 -3.58 2.04 1.16
N THR A 812 -3.14 2.62 2.27
CA THR A 812 -3.51 3.98 2.68
C THR A 812 -2.31 4.89 2.53
N ILE A 813 -2.50 6.04 1.88
CA ILE A 813 -1.45 7.02 1.61
C ILE A 813 -1.97 8.38 2.05
N TYR A 814 -1.20 9.11 2.85
CA TYR A 814 -1.52 10.50 3.19
C TYR A 814 -0.61 11.46 2.42
N SER A 815 -1.17 12.28 1.55
CA SER A 815 -0.42 13.25 0.75
C SER A 815 -1.28 14.46 0.39
N ASN A 816 -0.66 15.64 0.34
CA ASN A 816 -1.31 16.90 -0.02
C ASN A 816 -2.58 17.21 0.80
N GLY A 817 -2.62 16.80 2.07
CA GLY A 817 -3.77 16.98 2.96
C GLY A 817 -4.90 15.95 2.78
N PHE A 818 -4.76 15.02 1.83
CA PHE A 818 -5.74 13.99 1.53
C PHE A 818 -5.26 12.60 1.95
N LEU A 819 -6.20 11.79 2.42
CA LEU A 819 -6.00 10.38 2.68
C LEU A 819 -6.51 9.56 1.49
N TYR A 820 -5.62 8.96 0.73
CA TYR A 820 -5.96 8.07 -0.38
C TYR A 820 -6.06 6.63 0.11
N ILE A 821 -7.13 5.92 -0.27
CA ILE A 821 -7.29 4.48 -0.04
C ILE A 821 -7.35 3.78 -1.40
N VAL A 822 -6.39 2.90 -1.64
CA VAL A 822 -6.21 2.20 -2.92
C VAL A 822 -6.55 0.72 -2.75
N GLY A 823 -7.42 0.22 -3.64
CA GLY A 823 -7.78 -1.19 -3.74
C GLY A 823 -8.32 -1.81 -2.45
N GLY A 824 -8.02 -3.09 -2.29
CA GLY A 824 -8.34 -3.93 -1.13
C GLY A 824 -9.69 -4.64 -1.21
N LEU A 825 -10.08 -5.18 -0.07
CA LEU A 825 -11.30 -5.96 0.15
C LEU A 825 -12.18 -5.27 1.19
N VAL A 826 -13.47 -5.53 1.09
CA VAL A 826 -14.43 -5.33 2.17
C VAL A 826 -14.98 -6.69 2.56
N ALA A 827 -14.75 -7.11 3.80
CA ALA A 827 -15.22 -8.39 4.32
C ALA A 827 -16.30 -8.17 5.36
N LYS A 828 -17.34 -9.02 5.37
CA LYS A 828 -18.38 -8.97 6.41
C LYS A 828 -17.82 -9.54 7.72
N THR A 829 -17.93 -8.84 8.84
CA THR A 829 -17.47 -9.29 10.18
C THR A 829 -18.12 -10.61 10.59
N LYS A 830 -19.40 -10.77 10.24
CA LYS A 830 -20.16 -12.00 10.53
C LYS A 830 -19.70 -13.20 9.69
N ASP A 831 -19.14 -12.97 8.51
CA ASP A 831 -18.70 -14.02 7.60
C ASP A 831 -17.63 -13.45 6.66
N ILE A 832 -16.35 -13.58 7.02
CA ILE A 832 -15.24 -13.10 6.20
C ILE A 832 -15.23 -13.72 4.81
N LYS A 833 -15.91 -14.87 4.58
CA LYS A 833 -15.99 -15.48 3.25
C LYS A 833 -16.83 -14.63 2.30
N GLN A 834 -17.71 -13.78 2.83
CA GLN A 834 -18.41 -12.74 2.09
C GLN A 834 -17.50 -11.53 1.91
N VAL A 835 -16.62 -11.65 0.93
CA VAL A 835 -15.69 -10.59 0.50
C VAL A 835 -16.21 -9.86 -0.73
N TYR A 836 -15.91 -8.56 -0.77
CA TYR A 836 -16.16 -7.71 -1.91
C TYR A 836 -14.88 -6.98 -2.32
N LEU A 837 -14.60 -6.95 -3.62
CA LEU A 837 -13.47 -6.23 -4.21
C LEU A 837 -13.75 -4.73 -4.21
N ARG A 838 -12.73 -3.92 -3.87
CA ARG A 838 -12.75 -2.47 -4.08
C ARG A 838 -12.03 -2.11 -5.37
N GLY A 839 -12.80 -1.71 -6.38
CA GLY A 839 -12.30 -1.30 -7.70
C GLY A 839 -12.14 0.20 -7.86
N THR A 840 -12.21 0.98 -6.78
CA THR A 840 -12.08 2.44 -6.83
C THR A 840 -10.93 2.95 -5.99
N ILE A 841 -10.41 4.13 -6.36
CA ILE A 841 -9.63 4.96 -5.43
C ILE A 841 -10.61 5.79 -4.62
N THR A 842 -10.35 5.90 -3.33
CA THR A 842 -11.10 6.77 -2.43
C THR A 842 -10.19 7.85 -1.89
N ILE A 843 -10.71 9.07 -1.81
CA ILE A 843 -10.10 10.22 -1.20
C ILE A 843 -10.90 10.57 0.04
N CYS A 844 -10.24 10.58 1.19
CA CYS A 844 -10.82 11.08 2.42
C CYS A 844 -10.20 12.43 2.79
N ILE A 845 -11.06 13.41 3.03
CA ILE A 845 -10.72 14.63 3.74
C ILE A 845 -11.06 14.35 5.20
N LEU A 846 -10.05 14.31 6.05
CA LEU A 846 -10.27 14.07 7.48
C LEU A 846 -10.94 15.30 8.10
N PRO A 847 -11.80 15.13 9.13
CA PRO A 847 -12.27 16.27 9.91
C PRO A 847 -11.08 17.03 10.47
N MET A 848 -11.21 18.33 10.77
CA MET A 848 -10.09 19.08 11.35
C MET A 848 -9.63 18.42 12.65
N VAL A 849 -8.48 17.76 12.57
CA VAL A 849 -7.85 17.06 13.69
C VAL A 849 -7.11 18.05 14.61
N SER A 850 -6.88 19.28 14.15
CA SER A 850 -5.79 20.14 14.62
C SER A 850 -6.21 21.38 15.42
N THR A 851 -7.47 21.59 15.76
CA THR A 851 -7.80 22.62 16.75
C THR A 851 -7.70 21.98 18.14
N PRO A 852 -6.65 22.28 18.93
CA PRO A 852 -6.69 21.96 20.36
C PRO A 852 -7.96 22.60 20.89
N LYS A 853 -8.91 21.75 21.30
CA LYS A 853 -9.98 22.21 22.17
C LYS A 853 -9.25 22.80 23.36
N LEU A 854 -9.44 24.09 23.62
CA LEU A 854 -9.08 24.70 24.89
C LEU A 854 -9.66 23.77 25.97
N LEU A 855 -8.79 22.99 26.61
CA LEU A 855 -9.08 22.03 27.68
C LEU A 855 -9.46 22.82 28.95
N ASN A 856 -10.53 23.60 28.86
CA ASN A 856 -11.16 24.33 29.95
C ASN A 856 -12.63 23.88 30.04
N SER A 857 -12.83 22.59 30.31
CA SER A 857 -14.10 22.06 30.83
C SER A 857 -13.83 20.94 31.80
#